data_AF-A0A2H3HWM9-F1
#
_entry.id   AF-A0A2H3HWM9-F1
#
_cell.length_a   1.000
_cell.length_b   1.000
_cell.length_c   1.000
_cell.angle_alpha   90.00
_cell.angle_beta   90.00
_cell.angle_gamma   90.00
#
_symmetry.space_group_name_H-M   'P 1'
#
loop_
_entity.id
_entity.type
_entity.pdbx_description
1 polymer ?
#
loop_
_entity_poly.entity_id
_entity_poly.type
_entity_poly.pdbx_seq_one_letter_code
_entity_poly.pdbx_strand_id
1 'polypeptide(L)'
;MEVVNATSSGFSSVLAGTKYANVALPPQVEYVIEAVSNAGVWTWVFTFIALCVAYDQIAYIIRKGPIEGPAMKLPFIGPFLDSMDPRFDGYHAKWSSGPLSCVSIFHKFVVIASTRDMARKVFNSPAYVKPTVVDVAPKLLGHDNWVFLDGKAHVDFRKGLNGLFTRKALESYLPGQEEAYNTYFKHFLKMTKDAGGKPVPFMHEFREVMCAVSCRTFVGHYISDEAVTKIAEDYYLITAALELVNLPVILPYTKSWYGKKAADMVLAEFSKCAAKSKVRMAAGGEVTCIMDAWVLSMIQSERWREAEEKGEGHTVEKPTPLLRMFNDYEISQTIFTFLFASQDATSSAATWLFQVTAQRPDVLDRVREENIKVRNGDPNAPITMDQLESLTYTRAVVRELLRWRPPVIMVPYVTKKAFPLTENYTVPKGSMLIPTTFMALHDPEVYDNPSHFDPERYYSGDAEEKGSKNYLVFGTGPHYCLGQVYAQLNLALMIGKASVMLDWKHHATPKSEEIKVFATIFPMDDCPLTFEERKCGSAAAAQVYLMREAERMIEEDGYIKNHVEKSDQGDVVLIDVREPVELFETGKIPGAINIPITSAAQSFHISDEDFEDMYGFQRPAKNKELVFYCKAGVRARAAAQLAHHAGWNKIGDYAGSWLDWEAQKGPVEKVKKPY
;
A
#
# COMPACT_ATOMS: atom_id res chain seq x y z
N MET A 1 76.92 -10.01 25.63
CA MET A 1 77.03 -10.70 24.33
C MET A 1 75.89 -10.21 23.46
N GLU A 2 76.20 -10.02 22.19
CA GLU A 2 75.60 -9.08 21.24
C GLU A 2 74.11 -9.28 20.93
N VAL A 3 73.43 -8.16 20.66
CA VAL A 3 72.32 -8.15 19.70
C VAL A 3 72.60 -7.04 18.70
N VAL A 4 72.89 -7.46 17.47
CA VAL A 4 73.15 -6.66 16.28
C VAL A 4 71.81 -6.03 15.83
N ASN A 5 71.78 -4.70 15.73
CA ASN A 5 70.69 -3.95 15.11
C ASN A 5 71.25 -3.26 13.85
N ALA A 6 70.85 -3.77 12.69
CA ALA A 6 71.02 -3.20 11.35
C ALA A 6 69.60 -3.23 10.76
N THR A 7 68.97 -2.20 10.19
CA THR A 7 69.41 -1.00 9.48
C THR A 7 68.16 -0.11 9.36
N SER A 8 68.20 1.14 9.82
CA SER A 8 67.20 2.16 9.42
C SER A 8 67.80 3.01 8.30
N SER A 9 67.40 2.75 7.07
CA SER A 9 67.69 3.62 5.93
C SER A 9 66.98 4.96 6.14
N GLY A 10 67.75 5.99 6.49
CA GLY A 10 67.27 7.36 6.57
C GLY A 10 66.83 7.84 5.19
N PHE A 11 65.59 8.34 5.10
CA PHE A 11 65.16 9.16 3.98
C PHE A 11 65.92 10.48 4.06
N SER A 12 66.97 10.63 3.25
CA SER A 12 67.64 11.90 3.04
C SER A 12 66.64 12.90 2.44
N SER A 13 66.55 14.07 3.08
CA SER A 13 65.74 15.21 2.65
C SER A 13 65.98 15.55 1.17
N VAL A 14 64.89 15.59 0.40
CA VAL A 14 64.86 15.98 -1.03
C VAL A 14 65.16 17.47 -1.23
N LEU A 15 65.34 18.24 -0.16
CA LEU A 15 65.72 19.66 -0.22
C LEU A 15 67.24 19.91 -0.17
N ALA A 16 68.08 18.88 -0.01
CA ALA A 16 69.54 19.05 0.08
C ALA A 16 70.24 19.40 -1.26
N GLY A 17 69.50 19.62 -2.34
CA GLY A 17 70.11 19.84 -3.66
C GLY A 17 69.28 20.68 -4.62
N THR A 18 69.02 21.96 -4.33
CA THR A 18 68.68 22.94 -5.39
C THR A 18 69.12 24.36 -5.03
N LYS A 19 69.57 25.08 -6.05
CA LYS A 19 70.20 26.42 -6.05
C LYS A 19 69.26 27.56 -5.62
N TYR A 20 68.87 27.63 -4.35
CA TYR A 20 68.22 28.82 -3.78
C TYR A 20 68.75 29.10 -2.36
N ALA A 21 70.05 29.39 -2.26
CA ALA A 21 70.59 30.02 -1.06
C ALA A 21 70.25 31.52 -1.12
N ASN A 22 69.56 32.03 -0.09
CA ASN A 22 69.10 33.42 0.11
C ASN A 22 67.72 33.78 -0.46
N VAL A 23 66.71 33.01 -0.10
CA VAL A 23 65.36 33.57 0.08
C VAL A 23 65.09 33.60 1.58
N ALA A 24 64.99 34.81 2.16
CA ALA A 24 64.56 34.98 3.54
C ALA A 24 63.09 34.54 3.63
N LEU A 25 62.86 33.31 4.07
CA LEU A 25 61.52 32.80 4.25
C LEU A 25 60.90 33.52 5.46
N PRO A 26 59.63 33.96 5.39
CA PRO A 26 58.95 34.51 6.55
C PRO A 26 59.05 33.54 7.74
N PRO A 27 59.16 34.02 9.00
CA PRO A 27 59.32 33.14 10.18
C PRO A 27 58.24 32.06 10.30
N GLN A 28 57.04 32.36 9.78
CA GLN A 28 55.90 31.44 9.69
C GLN A 28 56.19 30.22 8.79
N VAL A 29 56.98 30.41 7.74
CA VAL A 29 57.34 29.36 6.77
C VAL A 29 58.48 28.49 7.29
N GLU A 30 59.47 29.07 7.99
CA GLU A 30 60.52 28.29 8.67
C GLU A 30 59.95 27.35 9.73
N TYR A 31 59.01 27.85 10.56
CA TYR A 31 58.32 27.02 11.56
C TYR A 31 57.56 25.83 10.93
N VAL A 32 56.91 26.04 9.79
CA VAL A 32 56.21 24.96 9.07
C VAL A 32 57.20 23.95 8.52
N ILE A 33 58.33 24.40 7.95
CA ILE A 33 59.38 23.52 7.42
C ILE A 33 59.99 22.67 8.53
N GLU A 34 60.25 23.24 9.70
CA GLU A 34 60.80 22.54 10.86
C GLU A 34 59.79 21.57 11.49
N ALA A 35 58.51 21.94 11.60
CA ALA A 35 57.46 21.05 12.06
C ALA A 35 57.23 19.87 11.10
N VAL A 36 57.35 20.10 9.79
CA VAL A 36 57.22 19.08 8.73
C VAL A 36 58.43 18.15 8.72
N SER A 37 59.65 18.66 8.91
CA SER A 37 60.87 17.85 8.88
C SER A 37 61.05 16.98 10.13
N ASN A 38 60.51 17.41 11.28
CA ASN A 38 60.54 16.68 12.55
C ASN A 38 59.29 15.80 12.79
N ALA A 39 58.32 15.79 11.88
CA ALA A 39 57.10 15.00 12.02
C ALA A 39 57.38 13.49 11.82
N GLY A 40 57.09 12.69 12.84
CA GLY A 40 57.13 11.23 12.75
C GLY A 40 56.03 10.67 11.84
N VAL A 41 56.17 9.41 11.39
CA VAL A 41 55.20 8.74 10.52
C VAL A 41 53.77 8.80 11.06
N TRP A 42 53.58 8.63 12.38
CA TRP A 42 52.27 8.72 13.02
C TRP A 42 51.66 10.13 12.97
N THR A 43 52.48 11.18 13.06
CA THR A 43 52.02 12.57 12.89
C THR A 43 51.45 12.79 11.49
N TRP A 44 52.11 12.25 10.46
CA TRP A 44 51.59 12.28 9.10
C TRP A 44 50.29 11.50 8.94
N VAL A 45 50.20 10.30 9.52
CA VAL A 45 48.97 9.47 9.48
C VAL A 45 47.81 10.19 10.14
N PHE A 46 47.97 10.71 11.36
CA PHE A 46 46.90 11.42 12.06
C PHE A 46 46.52 12.74 11.39
N THR A 47 47.50 13.48 10.87
CA THR A 47 47.24 14.71 10.10
C THR A 47 46.43 14.38 8.84
N PHE A 48 46.79 13.34 8.11
CA PHE A 48 46.05 12.90 6.94
C PHE A 48 44.61 12.48 7.28
N ILE A 49 44.41 11.70 8.34
CA ILE A 49 43.07 11.33 8.82
C ILE A 49 42.26 12.57 9.21
N ALA A 50 42.86 13.52 9.94
CA ALA A 50 42.21 14.77 10.31
C ALA A 50 41.81 15.61 9.09
N LEU A 51 42.68 15.71 8.08
CA LEU A 51 42.37 16.37 6.81
C LEU A 51 41.22 15.67 6.06
N CYS A 52 41.19 14.33 6.03
CA CYS A 52 40.09 13.57 5.44
C CYS A 52 38.77 13.82 6.18
N VAL A 53 38.77 13.85 7.51
CA VAL A 53 37.58 14.17 8.32
C VAL A 53 37.13 15.60 8.07
N ALA A 54 38.05 16.56 8.06
CA ALA A 54 37.72 17.96 7.78
C ALA A 54 37.12 18.13 6.38
N TYR A 55 37.72 17.49 5.37
CA TYR A 55 37.19 17.47 4.01
C TYR A 55 35.78 16.87 3.94
N ASP A 56 35.55 15.73 4.59
CA ASP A 56 34.25 15.05 4.63
C ASP A 56 33.16 15.92 5.27
N GLN A 57 33.47 16.62 6.37
CA GLN A 57 32.53 17.54 7.03
C GLN A 57 32.27 18.79 6.21
N ILE A 58 33.31 19.44 5.67
CA ILE A 58 33.16 20.63 4.84
C ILE A 58 32.35 20.30 3.59
N ALA A 59 32.65 19.18 2.92
CA ALA A 59 31.89 18.72 1.76
C ALA A 59 30.42 18.44 2.10
N TYR A 60 30.14 17.86 3.28
CA TYR A 60 28.77 17.66 3.76
C TYR A 60 28.04 19.00 3.99
N ILE A 61 28.64 19.93 4.72
CA ILE A 61 28.03 21.23 5.06
C ILE A 61 27.72 22.03 3.78
N ILE A 62 28.64 22.04 2.81
CA ILE A 62 28.43 22.70 1.52
C ILE A 62 27.24 22.08 0.76
N ARG A 63 27.12 20.74 0.74
CA ARG A 63 26.03 20.04 0.04
C ARG A 63 24.69 20.18 0.76
N LYS A 64 24.70 20.18 2.10
CA LYS A 64 23.51 20.40 2.95
C LYS A 64 22.95 21.80 2.69
N GLY A 65 23.77 22.83 2.80
CA GLY A 65 23.28 24.21 2.70
C GLY A 65 22.12 24.45 3.67
N PRO A 66 20.97 24.98 3.20
CA PRO A 66 19.87 25.40 4.07
C PRO A 66 18.90 24.28 4.47
N ILE A 67 19.01 23.06 3.93
CA ILE A 67 18.01 22.00 4.17
C ILE A 67 18.19 21.32 5.53
N GLU A 68 17.13 20.67 6.01
CA GLU A 68 17.12 20.01 7.30
C GLU A 68 18.09 18.82 7.37
N GLY A 69 18.65 18.60 8.55
CA GLY A 69 19.59 17.51 8.81
C GLY A 69 20.64 17.88 9.86
N PRO A 70 21.46 16.92 10.31
CA PRO A 70 22.49 17.15 11.31
C PRO A 70 23.41 18.32 10.96
N ALA A 71 23.85 19.10 11.95
CA ALA A 71 24.85 20.15 11.72
C ALA A 71 26.19 19.55 11.27
N MET A 72 26.56 18.42 11.88
CA MET A 72 27.74 17.61 11.56
C MET A 72 27.29 16.16 11.46
N LYS A 73 27.89 15.38 10.55
CA LYS A 73 27.63 13.94 10.46
C LYS A 73 28.69 13.15 11.22
N LEU A 74 28.41 11.91 11.59
CA LEU A 74 29.48 10.99 12.01
C LEU A 74 30.50 10.87 10.86
N PRO A 75 31.80 11.12 11.10
CA PRO A 75 32.80 11.16 10.03
C PRO A 75 32.76 9.91 9.17
N PHE A 76 32.72 10.13 7.86
CA PHE A 76 32.59 9.12 6.82
C PHE A 76 31.25 8.38 6.85
N ILE A 77 30.91 7.69 7.93
CA ILE A 77 29.83 6.70 7.98
C ILE A 77 28.42 7.31 8.05
N GLY A 78 28.26 8.47 8.69
CA GLY A 78 26.94 9.04 8.95
C GLY A 78 25.99 8.08 9.69
N PRO A 79 24.67 8.11 9.42
CA PRO A 79 23.68 7.24 10.08
C PRO A 79 23.63 5.84 9.44
N PHE A 80 24.79 5.21 9.29
CA PHE A 80 24.91 3.90 8.63
C PHE A 80 24.14 2.79 9.38
N LEU A 81 24.22 2.76 10.71
CA LEU A 81 23.53 1.75 11.53
C LEU A 81 22.00 1.85 11.39
N ASP A 82 21.45 3.07 11.35
CA ASP A 82 20.02 3.29 11.09
C ASP A 82 19.60 2.82 9.70
N SER A 83 20.54 2.71 8.76
CA SER A 83 20.28 2.22 7.40
C SER A 83 20.32 0.70 7.30
N MET A 84 20.93 0.02 8.28
CA MET A 84 20.91 -1.44 8.39
C MET A 84 19.61 -1.98 8.99
N ASP A 85 18.94 -1.19 9.82
CA ASP A 85 17.64 -1.51 10.42
C ASP A 85 16.64 -0.37 10.16
N PRO A 86 16.10 -0.29 8.92
CA PRO A 86 15.22 0.81 8.54
C PRO A 86 13.89 0.73 9.30
N ARG A 87 13.59 1.76 10.09
CA ARG A 87 12.33 1.88 10.84
C ARG A 87 11.42 2.95 10.26
N PHE A 88 10.11 2.70 10.28
CA PHE A 88 9.12 3.62 9.73
C PHE A 88 9.14 4.99 10.43
N ASP A 89 9.21 5.01 11.76
CA ASP A 89 9.32 6.22 12.57
C ASP A 89 10.55 7.08 12.18
N GLY A 90 11.68 6.44 11.88
CA GLY A 90 12.90 7.09 11.40
C GLY A 90 12.73 7.76 10.03
N TYR A 91 11.97 7.16 9.12
CA TYR A 91 11.62 7.80 7.85
C TYR A 91 10.59 8.91 8.05
N HIS A 92 9.54 8.65 8.83
CA HIS A 92 8.50 9.62 9.12
C HIS A 92 9.08 10.89 9.77
N ALA A 93 9.97 10.76 10.75
CA ALA A 93 10.65 11.88 11.38
C ALA A 93 11.43 12.74 10.37
N LYS A 94 12.11 12.12 9.39
CA LYS A 94 12.82 12.84 8.32
C LYS A 94 11.86 13.58 7.40
N TRP A 95 10.70 13.01 7.09
CA TRP A 95 9.68 13.68 6.29
C TRP A 95 9.03 14.85 7.04
N SER A 96 8.76 14.66 8.33
CA SER A 96 8.17 15.69 9.19
C SER A 96 9.14 16.80 9.59
N SER A 97 10.46 16.58 9.50
CA SER A 97 11.46 17.58 9.87
C SER A 97 11.40 18.86 9.04
N GLY A 98 10.99 18.75 7.77
CA GLY A 98 10.83 19.89 6.89
C GLY A 98 10.56 19.47 5.43
N PRO A 99 10.29 20.44 4.54
CA PRO A 99 10.01 20.16 3.13
C PRO A 99 11.16 19.41 2.44
N LEU A 100 12.40 19.77 2.78
CA LEU A 100 13.62 19.09 2.33
C LEU A 100 14.47 18.74 3.55
N SER A 101 14.93 17.51 3.60
CA SER A 101 15.91 17.05 4.59
C SER A 101 17.02 16.25 3.91
N CYS A 102 18.11 15.98 4.65
CA CYS A 102 19.23 15.20 4.12
C CYS A 102 19.84 14.25 5.13
N VAL A 103 20.45 13.20 4.58
CA VAL A 103 21.38 12.32 5.28
C VAL A 103 22.60 12.08 4.38
N SER A 104 23.75 11.84 4.98
CA SER A 104 24.96 11.48 4.23
C SER A 104 25.56 10.23 4.82
N ILE A 105 25.62 9.17 4.02
CA ILE A 105 26.10 7.85 4.42
C ILE A 105 27.27 7.52 3.50
N PHE A 106 28.47 7.34 4.06
CA PHE A 106 29.71 7.26 3.29
C PHE A 106 29.83 8.44 2.30
N HIS A 107 30.09 8.11 1.03
CA HIS A 107 30.21 9.07 -0.07
C HIS A 107 28.85 9.47 -0.67
N LYS A 108 27.74 8.81 -0.27
CA LYS A 108 26.40 9.09 -0.79
C LYS A 108 25.76 10.22 0.01
N PHE A 109 25.47 11.32 -0.69
CA PHE A 109 24.65 12.40 -0.16
C PHE A 109 23.20 12.18 -0.61
N VAL A 110 22.28 12.14 0.34
CA VAL A 110 20.86 11.80 0.12
C VAL A 110 20.02 13.02 0.49
N VAL A 111 19.21 13.47 -0.44
CA VAL A 111 18.22 14.53 -0.24
C VAL A 111 16.83 13.89 -0.25
N ILE A 112 16.00 14.22 0.73
CA ILE A 112 14.66 13.70 0.91
C ILE A 112 13.68 14.83 0.62
N ALA A 113 12.75 14.59 -0.29
CA ALA A 113 11.71 15.53 -0.68
C ALA A 113 10.36 15.10 -0.09
N SER A 114 9.86 15.87 0.87
CA SER A 114 8.76 15.47 1.75
C SER A 114 7.38 15.91 1.26
N THR A 115 7.30 16.85 0.31
CA THR A 115 6.01 17.41 -0.14
C THR A 115 5.53 16.77 -1.43
N ARG A 116 4.20 16.76 -1.64
CA ARG A 116 3.55 16.32 -2.87
C ARG A 116 4.16 16.97 -4.11
N ASP A 117 4.29 18.30 -4.10
CA ASP A 117 4.71 19.04 -5.29
C ASP A 117 6.18 18.77 -5.65
N MET A 118 7.03 18.60 -4.64
CA MET A 118 8.41 18.18 -4.90
C MET A 118 8.46 16.74 -5.38
N ALA A 119 7.71 15.81 -4.79
CA ALA A 119 7.64 14.44 -5.27
C ALA A 119 7.23 14.38 -6.75
N ARG A 120 6.17 15.10 -7.12
CA ARG A 120 5.73 15.24 -8.52
C ARG A 120 6.80 15.88 -9.40
N LYS A 121 7.48 16.93 -8.94
CA LYS A 121 8.55 17.59 -9.70
C LYS A 121 9.71 16.62 -9.96
N VAL A 122 10.11 15.80 -8.99
CA VAL A 122 11.13 14.76 -9.17
C VAL A 122 10.67 13.74 -10.22
N PHE A 123 9.49 13.17 -10.06
CA PHE A 123 8.93 12.17 -10.97
C PHE A 123 8.80 12.66 -12.42
N ASN A 124 8.51 13.95 -12.61
CA ASN A 124 8.34 14.57 -13.93
C ASN A 124 9.61 15.24 -14.48
N SER A 125 10.79 15.00 -13.89
CA SER A 125 12.05 15.61 -14.32
C SER A 125 13.08 14.60 -14.88
N PRO A 126 12.73 13.80 -15.92
CA PRO A 126 13.63 12.80 -16.47
C PRO A 126 14.88 13.42 -17.13
N ALA A 127 14.94 14.73 -17.35
CA ALA A 127 16.17 15.39 -17.80
C ALA A 127 17.21 15.54 -16.66
N TYR A 128 16.78 15.55 -15.40
CA TYR A 128 17.61 15.82 -14.23
C TYR A 128 17.89 14.58 -13.40
N VAL A 129 16.93 13.67 -13.31
CA VAL A 129 16.99 12.51 -12.43
C VAL A 129 16.61 11.23 -13.18
N LYS A 130 17.00 10.08 -12.65
CA LYS A 130 16.50 8.77 -13.07
C LYS A 130 16.27 7.88 -11.86
N PRO A 131 15.29 6.95 -11.87
CA PRO A 131 15.14 6.00 -10.80
C PRO A 131 16.44 5.24 -10.56
N THR A 132 16.69 4.87 -9.31
CA THR A 132 17.84 4.04 -8.96
C THR A 132 17.42 3.00 -7.95
N VAL A 133 18.03 1.83 -8.06
CA VAL A 133 17.90 0.74 -7.09
C VAL A 133 19.28 0.45 -6.53
N VAL A 134 19.35 -0.47 -5.57
CA VAL A 134 20.61 -0.92 -4.97
C VAL A 134 21.52 -1.59 -6.02
N ASP A 135 22.83 -1.51 -5.80
CA ASP A 135 23.86 -1.93 -6.77
C ASP A 135 23.79 -3.42 -7.17
N VAL A 136 23.17 -4.26 -6.34
CA VAL A 136 22.99 -5.70 -6.63
C VAL A 136 21.85 -5.96 -7.62
N ALA A 137 20.88 -5.05 -7.76
CA ALA A 137 19.68 -5.28 -8.57
C ALA A 137 19.97 -5.58 -10.05
N PRO A 138 20.88 -4.87 -10.76
CA PRO A 138 21.25 -5.24 -12.13
C PRO A 138 21.87 -6.64 -12.25
N LYS A 139 22.49 -7.13 -11.17
CA LYS A 139 23.07 -8.48 -11.12
C LYS A 139 22.00 -9.56 -10.95
N LEU A 140 20.85 -9.22 -10.37
CA LEU A 140 19.72 -10.14 -10.17
C LEU A 140 18.76 -10.12 -11.36
N LEU A 141 18.37 -8.92 -11.84
CA LEU A 141 17.38 -8.75 -12.91
C LEU A 141 18.00 -8.79 -14.32
N GLY A 142 19.33 -8.74 -14.41
CA GLY A 142 20.13 -8.66 -15.63
C GLY A 142 20.39 -7.22 -16.07
N HIS A 143 21.62 -6.94 -16.52
CA HIS A 143 22.09 -5.58 -16.80
C HIS A 143 21.34 -4.87 -17.92
N ASP A 144 20.83 -5.62 -18.91
CA ASP A 144 20.13 -5.09 -20.08
C ASP A 144 18.60 -4.99 -19.87
N ASN A 145 18.13 -5.23 -18.64
CA ASN A 145 16.71 -5.20 -18.33
C ASN A 145 16.12 -3.79 -18.51
N TRP A 146 14.92 -3.71 -19.07
CA TRP A 146 14.27 -2.45 -19.44
C TRP A 146 14.07 -1.48 -18.27
N VAL A 147 13.96 -1.99 -17.05
CA VAL A 147 13.83 -1.19 -15.82
C VAL A 147 15.05 -0.30 -15.55
N PHE A 148 16.22 -0.64 -16.12
CA PHE A 148 17.45 0.15 -16.00
C PHE A 148 17.67 1.13 -17.15
N LEU A 149 16.82 1.08 -18.18
CA LEU A 149 16.86 2.04 -19.27
C LEU A 149 16.42 3.43 -18.79
N ASP A 150 16.91 4.47 -19.45
CA ASP A 150 16.60 5.87 -19.14
C ASP A 150 16.20 6.64 -20.41
N GLY A 151 15.40 7.68 -20.24
CA GLY A 151 14.95 8.54 -21.33
C GLY A 151 14.18 7.79 -22.43
N LYS A 152 14.53 8.06 -23.70
CA LYS A 152 13.82 7.55 -24.87
C LYS A 152 13.80 6.02 -24.95
N ALA A 153 14.90 5.36 -24.60
CA ALA A 153 15.00 3.90 -24.64
C ALA A 153 13.99 3.22 -23.70
N HIS A 154 13.86 3.74 -22.48
CA HIS A 154 12.85 3.28 -21.51
C HIS A 154 11.43 3.53 -22.03
N VAL A 155 11.15 4.74 -22.50
CA VAL A 155 9.82 5.12 -23.00
C VAL A 155 9.39 4.25 -24.18
N ASP A 156 10.28 3.98 -25.13
CA ASP A 156 9.96 3.17 -26.31
C ASP A 156 9.78 1.69 -25.97
N PHE A 157 10.62 1.12 -25.10
CA PHE A 157 10.41 -0.25 -24.62
C PHE A 157 9.04 -0.37 -23.93
N ARG A 158 8.74 0.58 -23.03
CA ARG A 158 7.50 0.59 -22.27
C ARG A 158 6.25 0.68 -23.13
N LYS A 159 6.28 1.45 -24.24
CA LYS A 159 5.14 1.51 -25.18
C LYS A 159 4.74 0.12 -25.67
N GLY A 160 5.70 -0.78 -25.87
CA GLY A 160 5.46 -2.16 -26.28
C GLY A 160 4.82 -3.05 -25.21
N LEU A 161 4.75 -2.59 -23.96
CA LEU A 161 4.16 -3.32 -22.84
C LEU A 161 2.75 -2.80 -22.48
N ASN A 162 2.36 -1.59 -22.91
CA ASN A 162 1.07 -1.00 -22.55
C ASN A 162 -0.13 -1.86 -22.97
N GLY A 163 -0.03 -2.57 -24.11
CA GLY A 163 -1.09 -3.46 -24.61
C GLY A 163 -1.44 -4.61 -23.65
N LEU A 164 -0.47 -4.99 -22.80
CA LEU A 164 -0.57 -6.11 -21.87
C LEU A 164 -1.45 -5.81 -20.65
N PHE A 165 -1.82 -4.54 -20.44
CA PHE A 165 -2.61 -4.09 -19.30
C PHE A 165 -3.88 -3.35 -19.72
N THR A 166 -4.34 -3.59 -20.96
CA THR A 166 -5.65 -3.11 -21.43
C THR A 166 -6.78 -3.90 -20.79
N ARG A 167 -7.99 -3.32 -20.72
CA ARG A 167 -9.17 -4.02 -20.17
C ARG A 167 -9.38 -5.42 -20.78
N LYS A 168 -9.28 -5.52 -22.12
CA LYS A 168 -9.39 -6.79 -22.86
C LYS A 168 -8.31 -7.80 -22.46
N ALA A 169 -7.07 -7.36 -22.26
CA ALA A 169 -5.98 -8.23 -21.81
C ALA A 169 -6.23 -8.72 -20.38
N LEU A 170 -6.61 -7.82 -19.47
CA LEU A 170 -6.90 -8.18 -18.08
C LEU A 170 -8.07 -9.18 -17.98
N GLU A 171 -9.08 -9.02 -18.83
CA GLU A 171 -10.22 -9.95 -18.93
C GLU A 171 -9.77 -11.36 -19.31
N SER A 172 -8.80 -11.51 -20.21
CA SER A 172 -8.26 -12.85 -20.55
C SER A 172 -7.46 -13.51 -19.42
N TYR A 173 -6.98 -12.74 -18.43
CA TYR A 173 -6.18 -13.26 -17.32
C TYR A 173 -7.02 -13.59 -16.08
N LEU A 174 -8.21 -13.01 -15.99
CA LEU A 174 -9.11 -13.09 -14.85
C LEU A 174 -9.41 -14.55 -14.42
N PRO A 175 -9.67 -15.51 -15.32
CA PRO A 175 -9.94 -16.90 -14.91
C PRO A 175 -8.77 -17.54 -14.14
N GLY A 176 -7.53 -17.28 -14.56
CA GLY A 176 -6.34 -17.81 -13.89
C GLY A 176 -6.11 -17.21 -12.50
N GLN A 177 -6.52 -15.95 -12.29
CA GLN A 177 -6.49 -15.32 -10.97
C GLN A 177 -7.50 -15.99 -10.03
N GLU A 178 -8.74 -16.21 -10.50
CA GLU A 178 -9.78 -16.89 -9.71
C GLU A 178 -9.40 -18.32 -9.34
N GLU A 179 -8.78 -19.07 -10.25
CA GLU A 179 -8.28 -20.42 -9.99
C GLU A 179 -7.24 -20.42 -8.85
N ALA A 180 -6.28 -19.50 -8.89
CA ALA A 180 -5.29 -19.37 -7.83
C ALA A 180 -5.98 -19.06 -6.48
N TYR A 181 -6.93 -18.13 -6.44
CA TYR A 181 -7.66 -17.84 -5.19
C TYR A 181 -8.46 -19.04 -4.67
N ASN A 182 -9.13 -19.79 -5.54
CA ASN A 182 -9.86 -20.99 -5.13
C ASN A 182 -8.96 -22.01 -4.43
N THR A 183 -7.73 -22.18 -4.93
CA THR A 183 -6.74 -23.09 -4.34
C THR A 183 -6.24 -22.57 -3.00
N TYR A 184 -5.82 -21.31 -2.94
CA TYR A 184 -5.21 -20.74 -1.74
C TYR A 184 -6.22 -20.47 -0.61
N PHE A 185 -7.48 -20.18 -0.92
CA PHE A 185 -8.52 -20.08 0.12
C PHE A 185 -8.75 -21.41 0.84
N LYS A 186 -8.69 -22.55 0.13
CA LYS A 186 -8.71 -23.88 0.75
C LYS A 186 -7.46 -24.13 1.60
N HIS A 187 -6.30 -23.65 1.14
CA HIS A 187 -5.07 -23.71 1.92
C HIS A 187 -5.16 -22.89 3.22
N PHE A 188 -5.73 -21.69 3.20
CA PHE A 188 -5.92 -20.85 4.40
C PHE A 188 -6.79 -21.56 5.46
N LEU A 189 -7.85 -22.23 5.03
CA LEU A 189 -8.71 -23.05 5.90
C LEU A 189 -7.93 -24.23 6.48
N LYS A 190 -7.17 -24.94 5.65
CA LYS A 190 -6.33 -26.07 6.07
C LYS A 190 -5.30 -25.62 7.09
N MET A 191 -4.61 -24.51 6.87
CA MET A 191 -3.62 -23.98 7.79
C MET A 191 -4.19 -23.66 9.17
N THR A 192 -5.35 -22.99 9.21
CA THR A 192 -6.03 -22.69 10.48
C THR A 192 -6.41 -23.99 11.21
N LYS A 193 -6.89 -24.99 10.46
CA LYS A 193 -7.22 -26.31 11.00
C LYS A 193 -5.99 -27.05 11.53
N ASP A 194 -4.89 -27.06 10.78
CA ASP A 194 -3.63 -27.73 11.15
C ASP A 194 -2.98 -27.05 12.37
N ALA A 195 -3.20 -25.74 12.55
CA ALA A 195 -2.83 -24.99 13.76
C ALA A 195 -3.78 -25.23 14.96
N GLY A 196 -4.80 -26.09 14.81
CA GLY A 196 -5.78 -26.38 15.86
C GLY A 196 -6.71 -25.21 16.16
N GLY A 197 -7.05 -24.40 15.16
CA GLY A 197 -7.89 -23.19 15.30
C GLY A 197 -7.17 -22.00 15.92
N LYS A 198 -5.85 -22.07 16.11
CA LYS A 198 -5.05 -20.97 16.66
C LYS A 198 -4.67 -19.96 15.58
N PRO A 199 -4.45 -18.68 15.93
CA PRO A 199 -4.01 -17.66 14.99
C PRO A 199 -2.63 -17.99 14.40
N VAL A 200 -2.49 -17.77 13.10
CA VAL A 200 -1.24 -17.97 12.33
C VAL A 200 -0.82 -16.61 11.73
N PRO A 201 0.48 -16.27 11.66
CA PRO A 201 0.94 -15.08 10.94
C PRO A 201 0.75 -15.27 9.42
N PHE A 202 -0.29 -14.65 8.85
CA PHE A 202 -0.69 -14.87 7.45
C PHE A 202 0.06 -14.03 6.43
N MET A 203 0.94 -13.10 6.83
CA MET A 203 1.73 -12.29 5.89
C MET A 203 2.48 -13.15 4.85
N HIS A 204 3.10 -14.25 5.28
CA HIS A 204 3.82 -15.16 4.39
C HIS A 204 2.90 -15.84 3.37
N GLU A 205 1.71 -16.25 3.80
CA GLU A 205 0.70 -16.87 2.94
C GLU A 205 0.12 -15.89 1.92
N PHE A 206 -0.03 -14.60 2.31
CA PHE A 206 -0.39 -13.55 1.37
C PHE A 206 0.70 -13.32 0.32
N ARG A 207 1.99 -13.48 0.68
CA ARG A 207 3.07 -13.47 -0.31
C ARG A 207 2.99 -14.64 -1.27
N GLU A 208 2.68 -15.83 -0.76
CA GLU A 208 2.59 -17.04 -1.56
C GLU A 208 1.46 -16.96 -2.59
N VAL A 209 0.23 -16.62 -2.15
CA VAL A 209 -0.91 -16.47 -3.06
C VAL A 209 -0.67 -15.35 -4.09
N MET A 210 -0.04 -14.23 -3.71
CA MET A 210 0.28 -13.16 -4.65
C MET A 210 1.34 -13.58 -5.67
N CYS A 211 2.29 -14.44 -5.29
CA CYS A 211 3.25 -15.02 -6.22
C CYS A 211 2.54 -15.95 -7.20
N ALA A 212 1.67 -16.83 -6.71
CA ALA A 212 0.93 -17.76 -7.55
C ALA A 212 0.02 -17.05 -8.55
N VAL A 213 -0.73 -16.04 -8.08
CA VAL A 213 -1.58 -15.18 -8.93
C VAL A 213 -0.74 -14.43 -9.97
N SER A 214 0.43 -13.90 -9.58
CA SER A 214 1.36 -13.25 -10.51
C SER A 214 1.87 -14.22 -11.55
N CYS A 215 2.37 -15.39 -11.16
CA CYS A 215 2.84 -16.43 -12.08
C CYS A 215 1.74 -16.88 -13.04
N ARG A 216 0.52 -17.12 -12.57
CA ARG A 216 -0.60 -17.52 -13.42
C ARG A 216 -1.01 -16.41 -14.40
N THR A 217 -1.03 -15.16 -13.94
CA THR A 217 -1.29 -13.99 -14.80
C THR A 217 -0.18 -13.79 -15.83
N PHE A 218 1.07 -14.00 -15.45
CA PHE A 218 2.22 -13.59 -16.26
C PHE A 218 2.64 -14.66 -17.27
N VAL A 219 2.70 -15.92 -16.83
CA VAL A 219 3.21 -17.06 -17.61
C VAL A 219 2.20 -18.20 -17.71
N GLY A 220 0.95 -18.03 -17.25
CA GLY A 220 -0.13 -18.99 -17.47
C GLY A 220 0.16 -20.37 -16.89
N HIS A 221 -0.29 -21.41 -17.60
CA HIS A 221 -0.05 -22.81 -17.24
C HIS A 221 1.22 -23.41 -17.85
N TYR A 222 2.12 -22.57 -18.39
CA TYR A 222 3.42 -23.07 -18.87
C TYR A 222 4.37 -23.43 -17.72
N ILE A 223 4.18 -22.79 -16.57
CA ILE A 223 4.89 -23.05 -15.32
C ILE A 223 4.14 -24.09 -14.49
N SER A 224 4.88 -25.01 -13.86
CA SER A 224 4.30 -26.03 -12.98
C SER A 224 4.03 -25.47 -11.58
N ASP A 225 3.12 -26.09 -10.85
CA ASP A 225 2.75 -25.64 -9.50
C ASP A 225 3.93 -25.84 -8.51
N GLU A 226 4.79 -26.84 -8.72
CA GLU A 226 6.02 -27.01 -7.93
C GLU A 226 7.01 -25.87 -8.18
N ALA A 227 7.13 -25.41 -9.42
CA ALA A 227 7.97 -24.26 -9.75
C ALA A 227 7.39 -22.97 -9.14
N VAL A 228 6.07 -22.78 -9.18
CA VAL A 228 5.41 -21.63 -8.53
C VAL A 228 5.67 -21.62 -7.03
N THR A 229 5.48 -22.77 -6.36
CA THR A 229 5.73 -22.92 -4.91
C THR A 229 7.19 -22.59 -4.59
N LYS A 230 8.13 -23.17 -5.34
CA LYS A 230 9.55 -22.91 -5.15
C LYS A 230 9.91 -21.44 -5.36
N ILE A 231 9.34 -20.80 -6.37
CA ILE A 231 9.56 -19.36 -6.61
C ILE A 231 9.03 -18.56 -5.43
N ALA A 232 7.85 -18.86 -4.91
CA ALA A 232 7.27 -18.15 -3.78
C ALA A 232 8.12 -18.27 -2.50
N GLU A 233 8.58 -19.47 -2.18
CA GLU A 233 9.48 -19.75 -1.05
C GLU A 233 10.81 -19.02 -1.19
N ASP A 234 11.45 -19.13 -2.35
CA ASP A 234 12.78 -18.55 -2.60
C ASP A 234 12.71 -17.04 -2.86
N TYR A 235 11.53 -16.47 -3.14
CA TYR A 235 11.40 -15.06 -3.51
C TYR A 235 11.92 -14.12 -2.42
N TYR A 236 11.70 -14.50 -1.16
CA TYR A 236 12.20 -13.74 -0.02
C TYR A 236 13.72 -13.57 -0.07
N LEU A 237 14.47 -14.52 -0.63
CA LEU A 237 15.92 -14.42 -0.81
C LEU A 237 16.30 -13.34 -1.85
N ILE A 238 15.47 -13.16 -2.88
CA ILE A 238 15.62 -12.09 -3.87
C ILE A 238 15.37 -10.74 -3.18
N THR A 239 14.29 -10.62 -2.41
CA THR A 239 13.98 -9.38 -1.69
C THR A 239 15.06 -9.05 -0.64
N ALA A 240 15.52 -10.03 0.14
CA ALA A 240 16.57 -9.86 1.14
C ALA A 240 17.92 -9.49 0.52
N ALA A 241 18.21 -9.95 -0.70
CA ALA A 241 19.37 -9.50 -1.44
C ALA A 241 19.29 -8.00 -1.79
N LEU A 242 18.09 -7.46 -1.99
CA LEU A 242 17.83 -6.09 -2.42
C LEU A 242 17.71 -5.08 -1.27
N GLU A 243 17.93 -5.49 -0.02
CA GLU A 243 18.02 -4.58 1.13
C GLU A 243 19.03 -3.45 0.87
N LEU A 244 18.74 -2.26 1.42
CA LEU A 244 19.49 -1.03 1.15
C LEU A 244 20.99 -1.17 1.44
N VAL A 245 21.32 -1.89 2.53
CA VAL A 245 22.69 -2.16 2.96
C VAL A 245 23.00 -3.64 2.76
N ASN A 246 23.74 -3.95 1.70
CA ASN A 246 24.22 -5.30 1.43
C ASN A 246 25.65 -5.27 0.87
N LEU A 247 26.30 -6.44 0.82
CA LEU A 247 27.63 -6.55 0.23
C LEU A 247 27.57 -6.20 -1.27
N PRO A 248 28.42 -5.28 -1.75
CA PRO A 248 28.41 -4.87 -3.15
C PRO A 248 28.87 -6.00 -4.08
N VAL A 249 29.56 -7.00 -3.55
CA VAL A 249 30.04 -8.19 -4.27
C VAL A 249 29.22 -9.40 -3.84
N ILE A 250 28.82 -10.23 -4.80
CA ILE A 250 28.10 -11.48 -4.55
C ILE A 250 29.13 -12.55 -4.14
N LEU A 251 29.19 -12.85 -2.85
CA LEU A 251 30.05 -13.91 -2.30
C LEU A 251 29.23 -15.14 -1.89
N PRO A 252 29.74 -16.37 -2.02
CA PRO A 252 29.04 -17.58 -1.60
C PRO A 252 28.45 -17.47 -0.19
N TYR A 253 27.24 -17.99 0.02
CA TYR A 253 26.52 -18.02 1.30
C TYR A 253 26.10 -16.65 1.87
N THR A 254 26.19 -15.57 1.09
CA THR A 254 25.64 -14.25 1.46
C THR A 254 24.19 -14.11 0.98
N LYS A 255 23.44 -13.14 1.55
CA LYS A 255 22.08 -12.79 1.09
C LYS A 255 22.05 -12.56 -0.43
N SER A 256 23.00 -11.78 -0.95
CA SER A 256 23.14 -11.50 -2.38
C SER A 256 23.39 -12.75 -3.24
N TRP A 257 24.05 -13.78 -2.70
CA TRP A 257 24.28 -15.05 -3.42
C TRP A 257 23.04 -15.93 -3.47
N TYR A 258 22.34 -16.07 -2.35
CA TYR A 258 21.05 -16.77 -2.32
C TYR A 258 20.02 -16.08 -3.23
N GLY A 259 19.94 -14.75 -3.17
CA GLY A 259 19.09 -13.97 -4.08
C GLY A 259 19.46 -14.15 -5.55
N LYS A 260 20.74 -14.22 -5.89
CA LYS A 260 21.18 -14.50 -7.27
C LYS A 260 20.78 -15.90 -7.72
N LYS A 261 20.94 -16.91 -6.86
CA LYS A 261 20.53 -18.29 -7.17
C LYS A 261 19.03 -18.40 -7.39
N ALA A 262 18.23 -17.75 -6.55
CA ALA A 262 16.78 -17.68 -6.70
C ALA A 262 16.39 -16.94 -7.99
N ALA A 263 16.97 -15.78 -8.27
CA ALA A 263 16.72 -15.02 -9.49
C ALA A 263 17.08 -15.80 -10.77
N ASP A 264 18.22 -16.50 -10.77
CA ASP A 264 18.63 -17.34 -11.91
C ASP A 264 17.66 -18.49 -12.16
N MET A 265 17.14 -19.10 -11.10
CA MET A 265 16.12 -20.14 -11.19
C MET A 265 14.83 -19.59 -11.81
N VAL A 266 14.33 -18.44 -11.33
CA VAL A 266 13.14 -17.78 -11.91
C VAL A 266 13.34 -17.47 -13.39
N LEU A 267 14.48 -16.87 -13.74
CA LEU A 267 14.81 -16.53 -15.13
C LEU A 267 14.85 -17.77 -16.03
N ALA A 268 15.37 -18.88 -15.53
CA ALA A 268 15.40 -20.15 -16.26
C ALA A 268 13.99 -20.71 -16.49
N GLU A 269 13.14 -20.73 -15.46
CA GLU A 269 11.76 -21.22 -15.60
C GLU A 269 10.92 -20.35 -16.54
N PHE A 270 11.03 -19.03 -16.43
CA PHE A 270 10.32 -18.11 -17.32
C PHE A 270 10.82 -18.18 -18.77
N SER A 271 12.11 -18.49 -19.00
CA SER A 271 12.63 -18.73 -20.35
C SER A 271 12.01 -19.98 -20.97
N LYS A 272 11.86 -21.06 -20.20
CA LYS A 272 11.14 -22.27 -20.66
C LYS A 272 9.67 -21.96 -20.99
N CYS A 273 9.02 -21.11 -20.19
CA CYS A 273 7.65 -20.67 -20.46
C CYS A 273 7.57 -19.86 -21.76
N ALA A 274 8.51 -18.95 -22.01
CA ALA A 274 8.56 -18.14 -23.23
C ALA A 274 8.66 -19.01 -24.48
N ALA A 275 9.52 -20.03 -24.46
CA ALA A 275 9.65 -20.99 -25.56
C ALA A 275 8.33 -21.72 -25.85
N LYS A 276 7.63 -22.19 -24.82
CA LYS A 276 6.32 -22.85 -24.96
C LYS A 276 5.25 -21.90 -25.50
N SER A 277 5.20 -20.67 -24.99
CA SER A 277 4.24 -19.66 -25.45
C SER A 277 4.44 -19.31 -26.92
N LYS A 278 5.69 -19.14 -27.39
CA LYS A 278 5.99 -18.91 -28.82
C LYS A 278 5.42 -19.99 -29.72
N VAL A 279 5.61 -21.26 -29.38
CA VAL A 279 5.07 -22.39 -30.15
C VAL A 279 3.54 -22.34 -30.17
N ARG A 280 2.90 -22.17 -29.01
CA ARG A 280 1.43 -22.15 -28.91
C ARG A 280 0.80 -20.96 -29.65
N MET A 281 1.38 -19.77 -29.52
CA MET A 281 0.86 -18.56 -30.17
C MET A 281 1.07 -18.62 -31.69
N ALA A 282 2.20 -19.17 -32.16
CA ALA A 282 2.41 -19.40 -33.59
C ALA A 282 1.38 -20.38 -34.18
N ALA A 283 0.96 -21.38 -33.39
CA ALA A 283 -0.09 -22.34 -33.75
C ALA A 283 -1.53 -21.78 -33.66
N GLY A 284 -1.71 -20.51 -33.29
CA GLY A 284 -3.02 -19.87 -33.20
C GLY A 284 -3.77 -20.14 -31.89
N GLY A 285 -3.07 -20.50 -30.82
CA GLY A 285 -3.68 -20.66 -29.50
C GLY A 285 -4.23 -19.35 -28.92
N GLU A 286 -5.23 -19.46 -28.04
CA GLU A 286 -5.83 -18.31 -27.37
C GLU A 286 -4.90 -17.70 -26.29
N VAL A 287 -4.99 -16.38 -26.14
CA VAL A 287 -4.25 -15.63 -25.13
C VAL A 287 -4.85 -15.91 -23.74
N THR A 288 -4.01 -16.39 -22.83
CA THR A 288 -4.43 -16.72 -21.45
C THR A 288 -3.58 -16.04 -20.38
N CYS A 289 -2.46 -15.42 -20.77
CA CYS A 289 -1.54 -14.74 -19.86
C CYS A 289 -0.79 -13.58 -20.55
N ILE A 290 -0.08 -12.77 -19.78
CA ILE A 290 0.70 -11.62 -20.30
C ILE A 290 1.74 -12.08 -21.34
N MET A 291 2.42 -13.20 -21.07
CA MET A 291 3.43 -13.75 -21.98
C MET A 291 2.82 -14.10 -23.35
N ASP A 292 1.65 -14.73 -23.38
CA ASP A 292 0.93 -15.02 -24.63
C ASP A 292 0.60 -13.74 -25.39
N ALA A 293 0.03 -12.74 -24.71
CA ALA A 293 -0.36 -11.47 -25.34
C ALA A 293 0.85 -10.76 -25.95
N TRP A 294 1.99 -10.78 -25.26
CA TRP A 294 3.19 -10.12 -25.74
C TRP A 294 3.83 -10.86 -26.91
N VAL A 295 3.95 -12.19 -26.81
CA VAL A 295 4.44 -13.05 -27.90
C VAL A 295 3.56 -12.90 -29.15
N LEU A 296 2.23 -12.90 -28.99
CA LEU A 296 1.32 -12.70 -30.11
C LEU A 296 1.53 -11.33 -30.78
N SER A 297 1.74 -10.27 -29.99
CA SER A 297 2.05 -8.93 -30.51
C SER A 297 3.36 -8.89 -31.30
N MET A 298 4.37 -9.68 -30.89
CA MET A 298 5.63 -9.83 -31.64
C MET A 298 5.41 -10.55 -32.97
N ILE A 299 4.68 -11.67 -32.96
CA ILE A 299 4.36 -12.47 -34.16
C ILE A 299 3.55 -11.63 -35.16
N GLN A 300 2.55 -10.88 -34.69
CA GLN A 300 1.77 -9.99 -35.55
C GLN A 300 2.64 -8.89 -36.18
N SER A 301 3.59 -8.34 -35.41
CA SER A 301 4.52 -7.33 -35.93
C SER A 301 5.47 -7.89 -36.99
N GLU A 302 5.89 -9.15 -36.85
CA GLU A 302 6.69 -9.86 -37.85
C GLU A 302 5.89 -10.16 -39.11
N ARG A 303 4.67 -10.72 -38.97
CA ARG A 303 3.76 -10.96 -40.11
C ARG A 303 3.45 -9.69 -40.91
N TRP A 304 3.25 -8.57 -40.22
CA TRP A 304 3.04 -7.29 -40.89
C TRP A 304 4.29 -6.83 -41.66
N ARG A 305 5.50 -6.98 -41.09
CA ARG A 305 6.75 -6.66 -41.80
C ARG A 305 6.94 -7.51 -43.05
N GLU A 306 6.70 -8.82 -42.95
CA GLU A 306 6.78 -9.74 -44.09
C GLU A 306 5.76 -9.40 -45.20
N ALA A 307 4.53 -9.03 -44.82
CA ALA A 307 3.51 -8.59 -45.77
C ALA A 307 3.91 -7.27 -46.44
N GLU A 308 4.43 -6.31 -45.68
CA GLU A 308 4.92 -5.03 -46.21
C GLU A 308 6.08 -5.23 -47.20
N GLU A 309 7.04 -6.10 -46.89
CA GLU A 309 8.15 -6.45 -47.79
C GLU A 309 7.69 -7.09 -49.10
N LYS A 310 6.54 -7.78 -49.10
CA LYS A 310 5.90 -8.37 -50.29
C LYS A 310 4.98 -7.39 -51.04
N GLY A 311 4.79 -6.16 -50.53
CA GLY A 311 3.82 -5.20 -51.07
C GLY A 311 2.36 -5.50 -50.70
N GLU A 312 2.13 -6.42 -49.76
CA GLU A 312 0.82 -6.90 -49.32
C GLU A 312 0.44 -6.35 -47.94
N GLY A 313 1.13 -5.35 -47.41
CA GLY A 313 0.90 -4.80 -46.07
C GLY A 313 -0.52 -4.28 -45.81
N HIS A 314 -1.28 -3.97 -46.87
CA HIS A 314 -2.70 -3.60 -46.81
C HIS A 314 -3.63 -4.76 -46.43
N THR A 315 -3.16 -6.01 -46.50
CA THR A 315 -3.94 -7.22 -46.19
C THR A 315 -3.90 -7.60 -44.71
N VAL A 316 -2.97 -7.03 -43.94
CA VAL A 316 -2.77 -7.31 -42.51
C VAL A 316 -2.84 -6.02 -41.71
N GLU A 317 -3.62 -6.01 -40.63
CA GLU A 317 -3.69 -4.85 -39.74
C GLU A 317 -2.33 -4.55 -39.11
N LYS A 318 -1.88 -3.29 -39.20
CA LYS A 318 -0.58 -2.85 -38.68
C LYS A 318 -0.59 -2.75 -37.15
N PRO A 319 0.22 -3.56 -36.42
CA PRO A 319 0.32 -3.43 -34.98
C PRO A 319 0.96 -2.10 -34.58
N THR A 320 0.44 -1.49 -33.51
CA THR A 320 0.96 -0.23 -32.96
C THR A 320 1.18 -0.37 -31.44
N PRO A 321 2.44 -0.35 -30.96
CA PRO A 321 3.70 -0.23 -31.70
C PRO A 321 4.11 -1.54 -32.41
N LEU A 322 4.96 -1.42 -33.43
CA LEU A 322 5.65 -2.57 -34.00
C LEU A 322 6.72 -3.07 -33.04
N LEU A 323 6.64 -4.34 -32.66
CA LEU A 323 7.60 -4.99 -31.78
C LEU A 323 8.61 -5.80 -32.60
N ARG A 324 9.87 -5.82 -32.16
CA ARG A 324 10.82 -6.84 -32.63
C ARG A 324 10.51 -8.18 -31.98
N MET A 325 11.00 -9.27 -32.57
CA MET A 325 11.02 -10.56 -31.89
C MET A 325 12.09 -10.54 -30.80
N PHE A 326 11.68 -10.80 -29.55
CA PHE A 326 12.59 -10.93 -28.42
C PHE A 326 12.96 -12.41 -28.23
N ASN A 327 14.18 -12.69 -27.81
CA ASN A 327 14.56 -14.06 -27.44
C ASN A 327 13.93 -14.48 -26.09
N ASP A 328 13.98 -15.77 -25.77
CA ASP A 328 13.28 -16.31 -24.59
C ASP A 328 13.81 -15.72 -23.27
N TYR A 329 15.11 -15.43 -23.22
CA TYR A 329 15.73 -14.82 -22.05
C TYR A 329 15.33 -13.34 -21.89
N GLU A 330 15.28 -12.55 -22.97
CA GLU A 330 14.79 -11.17 -22.93
C GLU A 330 13.32 -11.08 -22.49
N ILE A 331 12.51 -12.05 -22.93
CA ILE A 331 11.12 -12.18 -22.48
C ILE A 331 11.10 -12.49 -20.98
N SER A 332 11.87 -13.49 -20.55
CA SER A 332 12.01 -13.89 -19.16
C SER A 332 12.43 -12.72 -18.25
N GLN A 333 13.43 -11.94 -18.65
CA GLN A 333 13.87 -10.75 -17.92
C GLN A 333 12.74 -9.74 -17.73
N THR A 334 11.95 -9.50 -18.77
CA THR A 334 10.83 -8.54 -18.73
C THR A 334 9.72 -9.04 -17.81
N ILE A 335 9.37 -10.31 -17.89
CA ILE A 335 8.33 -10.92 -17.04
C ILE A 335 8.80 -11.02 -15.58
N PHE A 336 10.08 -11.31 -15.34
CA PHE A 336 10.66 -11.30 -14.01
C PHE A 336 10.65 -9.90 -13.40
N THR A 337 10.82 -8.84 -14.20
CA THR A 337 10.60 -7.45 -13.75
C THR A 337 9.17 -7.20 -13.29
N PHE A 338 8.16 -7.78 -13.94
CA PHE A 338 6.77 -7.66 -13.47
C PHE A 338 6.58 -8.34 -12.12
N LEU A 339 7.12 -9.55 -11.95
CA LEU A 339 7.09 -10.25 -10.66
C LEU A 339 7.83 -9.45 -9.58
N PHE A 340 8.99 -8.89 -9.91
CA PHE A 340 9.72 -7.98 -9.04
C PHE A 340 8.93 -6.75 -8.60
N ALA A 341 8.23 -6.10 -9.52
CA ALA A 341 7.43 -4.93 -9.19
C ALA A 341 6.15 -5.28 -8.41
N SER A 342 5.50 -6.40 -8.71
CA SER A 342 4.21 -6.76 -8.10
C SER A 342 4.35 -7.41 -6.74
N GLN A 343 5.33 -8.31 -6.56
CA GLN A 343 5.32 -9.29 -5.48
C GLN A 343 5.20 -8.67 -4.08
N ASP A 344 6.17 -7.85 -3.67
CA ASP A 344 6.13 -7.24 -2.33
C ASP A 344 5.02 -6.17 -2.21
N ALA A 345 4.63 -5.53 -3.32
CA ALA A 345 3.63 -4.48 -3.34
C ALA A 345 2.21 -5.02 -3.11
N THR A 346 1.78 -6.02 -3.87
CA THR A 346 0.43 -6.60 -3.72
C THR A 346 0.32 -7.46 -2.47
N SER A 347 1.41 -8.10 -2.02
CA SER A 347 1.43 -8.85 -0.75
C SER A 347 1.23 -7.94 0.46
N SER A 348 1.87 -6.77 0.46
CA SER A 348 1.69 -5.73 1.47
C SER A 348 0.24 -5.26 1.50
N ALA A 349 -0.30 -4.89 0.34
CA ALA A 349 -1.69 -4.46 0.24
C ALA A 349 -2.66 -5.56 0.70
N ALA A 350 -2.52 -6.80 0.23
CA ALA A 350 -3.38 -7.91 0.65
C ALA A 350 -3.33 -8.15 2.16
N THR A 351 -2.15 -8.10 2.78
CA THR A 351 -2.00 -8.29 4.23
C THR A 351 -2.77 -7.22 5.02
N TRP A 352 -2.59 -5.94 4.67
CA TRP A 352 -3.33 -4.84 5.31
C TRP A 352 -4.83 -4.89 5.01
N LEU A 353 -5.22 -5.33 3.80
CA LEU A 353 -6.62 -5.43 3.38
C LEU A 353 -7.39 -6.43 4.24
N PHE A 354 -6.84 -7.62 4.46
CA PHE A 354 -7.47 -8.64 5.31
C PHE A 354 -7.47 -8.24 6.78
N GLN A 355 -6.41 -7.60 7.27
CA GLN A 355 -6.36 -7.06 8.63
C GLN A 355 -7.47 -6.02 8.85
N VAL A 356 -7.54 -4.98 8.02
CA VAL A 356 -8.44 -3.85 8.24
C VAL A 356 -9.90 -4.26 8.08
N THR A 357 -10.21 -5.13 7.11
CA THR A 357 -11.58 -5.65 6.91
C THR A 357 -12.01 -6.60 8.04
N ALA A 358 -11.09 -7.35 8.64
CA ALA A 358 -11.39 -8.13 9.85
C ALA A 358 -11.69 -7.23 11.07
N GLN A 359 -11.03 -6.08 11.15
CA GLN A 359 -11.23 -5.08 12.21
C GLN A 359 -12.38 -4.11 11.93
N ARG A 360 -13.03 -4.21 10.76
CA ARG A 360 -14.14 -3.36 10.30
C ARG A 360 -15.26 -4.22 9.68
N PRO A 361 -16.03 -4.94 10.50
CA PRO A 361 -17.12 -5.78 10.01
C PRO A 361 -18.16 -5.00 9.20
N ASP A 362 -18.38 -3.73 9.52
CA ASP A 362 -19.25 -2.81 8.78
C ASP A 362 -18.80 -2.60 7.33
N VAL A 363 -17.50 -2.47 7.09
CA VAL A 363 -16.92 -2.38 5.75
C VAL A 363 -17.01 -3.74 5.05
N LEU A 364 -16.61 -4.81 5.74
CA LEU A 364 -16.60 -6.15 5.17
C LEU A 364 -18.01 -6.62 4.77
N ASP A 365 -19.03 -6.34 5.57
CA ASP A 365 -20.40 -6.74 5.27
C ASP A 365 -20.95 -6.03 4.02
N ARG A 366 -20.57 -4.77 3.78
CA ARG A 366 -20.92 -4.08 2.52
C ARG A 366 -20.17 -4.65 1.32
N VAL A 367 -18.89 -5.00 1.47
CA VAL A 367 -18.14 -5.71 0.43
C VAL A 367 -18.82 -7.03 0.11
N ARG A 368 -19.30 -7.78 1.12
CA ARG A 368 -20.04 -9.03 0.95
C ARG A 368 -21.35 -8.82 0.20
N GLU A 369 -22.16 -7.85 0.63
CA GLU A 369 -23.43 -7.50 0.01
C GLU A 369 -23.25 -7.17 -1.48
N GLU A 370 -22.27 -6.33 -1.82
CA GLU A 370 -21.97 -5.98 -3.20
C GLU A 370 -21.51 -7.20 -4.01
N ASN A 371 -20.61 -8.02 -3.45
CA ASN A 371 -20.02 -9.17 -4.15
C ASN A 371 -20.98 -10.33 -4.37
N ILE A 372 -21.89 -10.60 -3.43
CA ILE A 372 -22.90 -11.65 -3.61
C ILE A 372 -23.98 -11.21 -4.60
N LYS A 373 -24.32 -9.92 -4.62
CA LYS A 373 -25.29 -9.32 -5.54
C LYS A 373 -24.83 -9.46 -7.00
N VAL A 374 -23.60 -9.06 -7.32
CA VAL A 374 -23.09 -9.17 -8.71
C VAL A 374 -22.97 -10.62 -9.18
N ARG A 375 -22.87 -11.58 -8.24
CA ARG A 375 -22.84 -13.02 -8.51
C ARG A 375 -24.22 -13.68 -8.48
N ASN A 376 -25.30 -12.89 -8.50
CA ASN A 376 -26.68 -13.39 -8.49
C ASN A 376 -26.98 -14.37 -7.34
N GLY A 377 -26.36 -14.18 -6.18
CA GLY A 377 -26.55 -15.04 -5.02
C GLY A 377 -25.69 -16.31 -4.97
N ASP A 378 -24.91 -16.62 -6.01
CA ASP A 378 -24.02 -17.79 -6.01
C ASP A 378 -22.58 -17.39 -5.61
N PRO A 379 -22.10 -17.76 -4.41
CA PRO A 379 -20.74 -17.43 -3.98
C PRO A 379 -19.64 -18.08 -4.84
N ASN A 380 -19.97 -19.16 -5.58
CA ASN A 380 -19.03 -19.88 -6.42
C ASN A 380 -19.02 -19.41 -7.88
N ALA A 381 -19.96 -18.55 -8.27
CA ALA A 381 -20.03 -18.07 -9.64
C ALA A 381 -18.75 -17.29 -10.01
N PRO A 382 -18.15 -17.57 -11.19
CA PRO A 382 -17.05 -16.77 -11.69
C PRO A 382 -17.53 -15.33 -11.94
N ILE A 383 -16.61 -14.38 -11.83
CA ILE A 383 -16.92 -12.96 -12.05
C ILE A 383 -16.43 -12.53 -13.44
N THR A 384 -17.23 -11.74 -14.15
CA THR A 384 -16.81 -11.11 -15.41
C THR A 384 -16.04 -9.82 -15.15
N MET A 385 -15.33 -9.31 -16.16
CA MET A 385 -14.65 -8.01 -16.04
C MET A 385 -15.65 -6.87 -15.77
N ASP A 386 -16.81 -6.88 -16.43
CA ASP A 386 -17.87 -5.89 -16.18
C ASP A 386 -18.38 -5.93 -14.74
N GLN A 387 -18.62 -7.12 -14.20
CA GLN A 387 -19.05 -7.28 -12.81
C GLN A 387 -17.97 -6.79 -11.84
N LEU A 388 -16.69 -7.14 -12.08
CA LEU A 388 -15.57 -6.69 -11.25
C LEU A 388 -15.41 -5.15 -11.27
N GLU A 389 -15.56 -4.53 -12.44
CA GLU A 389 -15.53 -3.07 -12.58
C GLU A 389 -16.74 -2.39 -11.91
N SER A 390 -17.89 -3.07 -11.86
CA SER A 390 -19.11 -2.59 -11.20
C SER A 390 -19.08 -2.60 -9.67
N LEU A 391 -18.09 -3.25 -9.04
CA LEU A 391 -17.91 -3.30 -7.58
C LEU A 391 -17.42 -1.94 -7.02
N THR A 392 -18.25 -0.91 -7.12
CA THR A 392 -17.94 0.47 -6.74
C THR A 392 -17.42 0.61 -5.31
N TYR A 393 -18.08 0.00 -4.33
CA TYR A 393 -17.69 0.08 -2.92
C TYR A 393 -16.43 -0.74 -2.64
N THR A 394 -16.35 -1.98 -3.14
CA THR A 394 -15.15 -2.83 -3.00
C THR A 394 -13.92 -2.15 -3.59
N ARG A 395 -14.06 -1.49 -4.75
CA ARG A 395 -12.98 -0.72 -5.37
C ARG A 395 -12.61 0.52 -4.55
N ALA A 396 -13.58 1.20 -3.92
CA ALA A 396 -13.32 2.30 -2.99
C ALA A 396 -12.55 1.82 -1.74
N VAL A 397 -12.88 0.64 -1.20
CA VAL A 397 -12.15 0.00 -0.08
C VAL A 397 -10.69 -0.26 -0.45
N VAL A 398 -10.44 -0.85 -1.63
CA VAL A 398 -9.07 -1.09 -2.13
C VAL A 398 -8.33 0.23 -2.35
N ARG A 399 -9.01 1.24 -2.88
CA ARG A 399 -8.42 2.54 -3.12
C ARG A 399 -8.03 3.24 -1.82
N GLU A 400 -8.90 3.24 -0.83
CA GLU A 400 -8.61 3.79 0.49
C GLU A 400 -7.47 3.04 1.18
N LEU A 401 -7.42 1.71 1.05
CA LEU A 401 -6.34 0.90 1.60
C LEU A 401 -5.00 1.34 1.02
N LEU A 402 -4.93 1.48 -0.30
CA LEU A 402 -3.71 1.89 -0.99
C LEU A 402 -3.29 3.31 -0.62
N ARG A 403 -4.22 4.20 -0.24
CA ARG A 403 -3.91 5.52 0.32
C ARG A 403 -3.37 5.42 1.76
N TRP A 404 -4.07 4.68 2.62
CA TRP A 404 -3.83 4.61 4.06
C TRP A 404 -2.60 3.75 4.43
N ARG A 405 -2.39 2.65 3.72
CA ARG A 405 -1.24 1.74 3.84
C ARG A 405 -0.62 1.50 2.45
N PRO A 406 0.02 2.52 1.87
CA PRO A 406 0.64 2.40 0.55
C PRO A 406 1.84 1.44 0.63
N PRO A 407 1.92 0.42 -0.23
CA PRO A 407 3.05 -0.52 -0.20
C PRO A 407 4.40 0.18 -0.39
N VAL A 408 4.46 1.17 -1.28
CA VAL A 408 5.66 1.97 -1.56
C VAL A 408 5.51 3.36 -0.96
N ILE A 409 6.35 3.67 0.02
CA ILE A 409 6.33 4.93 0.80
C ILE A 409 7.29 6.00 0.27
N MET A 410 8.26 5.62 -0.57
CA MET A 410 9.23 6.52 -1.20
C MET A 410 9.88 5.84 -2.41
N VAL A 411 10.46 6.62 -3.33
CA VAL A 411 11.13 6.07 -4.53
C VAL A 411 12.51 6.71 -4.71
N PRO A 412 13.61 5.95 -4.64
CA PRO A 412 14.94 6.51 -4.82
C PRO A 412 15.25 6.89 -6.28
N TYR A 413 15.80 8.08 -6.47
CA TYR A 413 16.34 8.57 -7.73
C TYR A 413 17.82 8.93 -7.56
N VAL A 414 18.58 8.93 -8.66
CA VAL A 414 19.90 9.52 -8.73
C VAL A 414 19.87 10.79 -9.61
N THR A 415 20.51 11.85 -9.12
CA THR A 415 20.60 13.13 -9.81
C THR A 415 21.70 13.10 -10.88
N LYS A 416 21.31 13.17 -12.16
CA LYS A 416 22.21 13.08 -13.33
C LYS A 416 23.01 14.37 -13.57
N LYS A 417 22.43 15.50 -13.22
CA LYS A 417 23.01 16.85 -13.27
C LYS A 417 22.39 17.70 -12.18
N ALA A 418 23.06 18.79 -11.79
CA ALA A 418 22.55 19.70 -10.77
C ALA A 418 21.06 20.04 -11.03
N PHE A 419 20.22 19.82 -10.03
CA PHE A 419 18.77 19.90 -10.17
C PHE A 419 18.19 21.00 -9.28
N PRO A 420 17.72 22.13 -9.84
CA PRO A 420 17.10 23.22 -9.07
C PRO A 420 15.72 22.76 -8.59
N LEU A 421 15.69 22.08 -7.45
CA LEU A 421 14.48 21.46 -6.90
C LEU A 421 13.56 22.53 -6.30
N THR A 422 14.13 23.51 -5.62
CA THR A 422 13.43 24.72 -5.16
C THR A 422 14.20 25.97 -5.61
N GLU A 423 13.63 27.16 -5.39
CA GLU A 423 14.34 28.43 -5.67
C GLU A 423 15.63 28.56 -4.86
N ASN A 424 15.65 28.03 -3.65
CA ASN A 424 16.75 28.18 -2.69
C ASN A 424 17.64 26.94 -2.56
N TYR A 425 17.36 25.86 -3.30
CA TYR A 425 18.15 24.63 -3.19
C TYR A 425 18.30 23.88 -4.51
N THR A 426 19.55 23.60 -4.86
CA THR A 426 19.94 22.79 -6.02
C THR A 426 20.57 21.49 -5.55
N VAL A 427 19.94 20.37 -5.90
CA VAL A 427 20.46 19.03 -5.56
C VAL A 427 21.74 18.77 -6.38
N PRO A 428 22.88 18.45 -5.74
CA PRO A 428 24.13 18.21 -6.46
C PRO A 428 24.05 16.97 -7.36
N LYS A 429 24.78 16.99 -8.49
CA LYS A 429 24.97 15.81 -9.35
C LYS A 429 25.52 14.63 -8.54
N GLY A 430 25.01 13.43 -8.79
CA GLY A 430 25.41 12.20 -8.13
C GLY A 430 24.76 11.96 -6.76
N SER A 431 24.03 12.94 -6.24
CA SER A 431 23.23 12.75 -5.02
C SER A 431 22.08 11.79 -5.27
N MET A 432 21.69 11.06 -4.23
CA MET A 432 20.43 10.34 -4.21
C MET A 432 19.32 11.33 -3.83
N LEU A 433 18.22 11.32 -4.56
CA LEU A 433 17.04 12.14 -4.30
C LEU A 433 15.85 11.21 -4.04
N ILE A 434 15.23 11.33 -2.88
CA ILE A 434 14.17 10.45 -2.42
C ILE A 434 12.88 11.26 -2.23
N PRO A 435 12.01 11.32 -3.24
CA PRO A 435 10.62 11.74 -3.06
C PRO A 435 9.86 10.72 -2.21
N THR A 436 9.20 11.19 -1.13
CA THR A 436 8.20 10.40 -0.42
C THR A 436 6.86 10.45 -1.17
N THR A 437 6.13 9.33 -1.14
CA THR A 437 4.72 9.26 -1.55
C THR A 437 3.80 9.32 -0.34
N PHE A 438 4.27 8.85 0.83
CA PHE A 438 3.47 8.70 2.05
C PHE A 438 2.82 10.01 2.52
N MET A 439 3.60 11.09 2.57
CA MET A 439 3.11 12.40 3.02
C MET A 439 2.02 12.96 2.12
N ALA A 440 2.10 12.75 0.80
CA ALA A 440 1.07 13.18 -0.13
C ALA A 440 -0.24 12.43 0.09
N LEU A 441 -0.16 11.14 0.45
CA LEU A 441 -1.29 10.26 0.73
C LEU A 441 -1.93 10.48 2.12
N HIS A 442 -1.22 11.21 2.99
CA HIS A 442 -1.68 11.56 4.34
C HIS A 442 -1.78 13.08 4.53
N ASP A 443 -1.93 13.81 3.43
CA ASP A 443 -2.05 15.27 3.44
C ASP A 443 -3.40 15.70 4.05
N PRO A 444 -3.42 16.34 5.23
CA PRO A 444 -4.66 16.72 5.90
C PRO A 444 -5.42 17.85 5.18
N GLU A 445 -4.80 18.56 4.23
CA GLU A 445 -5.53 19.53 3.39
C GLU A 445 -6.47 18.82 2.41
N VAL A 446 -6.14 17.58 2.06
CA VAL A 446 -6.89 16.76 1.10
C VAL A 446 -7.75 15.73 1.83
N TYR A 447 -7.17 14.96 2.75
CA TYR A 447 -7.82 13.86 3.44
C TYR A 447 -8.07 14.22 4.89
N ASP A 448 -9.32 14.51 5.26
CA ASP A 448 -9.69 14.73 6.66
C ASP A 448 -9.36 13.51 7.52
N ASN A 449 -8.80 13.65 8.71
CA ASN A 449 -8.35 12.52 9.54
C ASN A 449 -7.54 11.47 8.75
N PRO A 450 -6.41 11.85 8.12
CA PRO A 450 -5.72 11.03 7.11
C PRO A 450 -5.21 9.68 7.64
N SER A 451 -5.05 9.55 8.96
CA SER A 451 -4.64 8.32 9.65
C SER A 451 -5.78 7.33 9.88
N HIS A 452 -7.04 7.74 9.65
CA HIS A 452 -8.20 6.87 9.73
C HIS A 452 -8.46 6.19 8.38
N PHE A 453 -8.80 4.91 8.40
CA PHE A 453 -9.22 4.16 7.22
C PHE A 453 -10.72 4.39 6.98
N ASP A 454 -11.05 5.06 5.87
CA ASP A 454 -12.41 5.49 5.56
C ASP A 454 -12.72 5.37 4.05
N PRO A 455 -13.34 4.25 3.62
CA PRO A 455 -13.71 4.05 2.22
C PRO A 455 -14.70 5.08 1.68
N GLU A 456 -15.48 5.74 2.55
CA GLU A 456 -16.50 6.72 2.11
C GLU A 456 -15.88 7.90 1.38
N ARG A 457 -14.63 8.24 1.66
CA ARG A 457 -13.86 9.27 0.93
C ARG A 457 -13.89 9.08 -0.58
N TYR A 458 -13.82 7.83 -1.03
CA TYR A 458 -13.81 7.46 -2.45
C TYR A 458 -15.14 6.93 -2.94
N TYR A 459 -16.02 6.48 -2.05
CA TYR A 459 -17.35 5.96 -2.41
C TYR A 459 -18.40 7.06 -2.56
N SER A 460 -18.56 7.90 -1.53
CA SER A 460 -19.57 8.97 -1.47
C SER A 460 -18.96 10.38 -1.39
N GLY A 461 -17.67 10.48 -1.06
CA GLY A 461 -16.91 11.73 -0.95
C GLY A 461 -16.27 12.20 -2.27
N ASP A 462 -15.39 13.20 -2.16
CA ASP A 462 -14.75 13.90 -3.28
C ASP A 462 -13.25 13.57 -3.44
N ALA A 463 -12.74 12.55 -2.74
CA ALA A 463 -11.29 12.29 -2.66
C ALA A 463 -10.67 11.85 -3.99
N GLU A 464 -11.47 11.38 -4.95
CA GLU A 464 -11.04 11.17 -6.34
C GLU A 464 -10.58 12.47 -6.99
N GLU A 465 -11.37 13.53 -6.87
CA GLU A 465 -11.13 14.83 -7.49
C GLU A 465 -10.12 15.64 -6.66
N LYS A 466 -10.44 15.87 -5.38
CA LYS A 466 -9.64 16.67 -4.44
C LYS A 466 -8.24 16.07 -4.26
N GLY A 467 -8.15 14.74 -4.23
CA GLY A 467 -6.91 13.99 -4.03
C GLY A 467 -6.18 13.56 -5.30
N SER A 468 -6.63 13.94 -6.49
CA SER A 468 -6.06 13.51 -7.77
C SER A 468 -4.54 13.74 -7.89
N LYS A 469 -4.01 14.85 -7.35
CA LYS A 469 -2.57 15.14 -7.34
C LYS A 469 -1.80 14.47 -6.20
N ASN A 470 -2.51 14.08 -5.15
CA ASN A 470 -2.00 13.53 -3.89
C ASN A 470 -1.91 12.00 -3.91
N TYR A 471 -2.77 11.34 -4.70
CA TYR A 471 -2.81 9.89 -4.87
C TYR A 471 -1.61 9.36 -5.67
N LEU A 472 -0.41 9.46 -5.07
CA LEU A 472 0.87 9.09 -5.67
C LEU A 472 1.27 7.64 -5.40
N VAL A 473 0.34 6.76 -5.00
CA VAL A 473 0.59 5.32 -4.76
C VAL A 473 1.28 4.67 -5.96
N PHE A 474 0.88 5.07 -7.17
CA PHE A 474 1.40 4.54 -8.43
C PHE A 474 2.47 5.45 -9.08
N GLY A 475 2.91 6.49 -8.38
CA GLY A 475 3.85 7.50 -8.87
C GLY A 475 3.22 8.45 -9.91
N THR A 476 4.04 9.07 -10.75
CA THR A 476 3.61 9.85 -11.93
C THR A 476 4.78 9.97 -12.92
N GLY A 477 4.57 10.62 -14.07
CA GLY A 477 5.62 10.85 -15.06
C GLY A 477 6.02 9.59 -15.85
N PRO A 478 7.22 9.57 -16.47
CA PRO A 478 7.64 8.51 -17.39
C PRO A 478 7.73 7.11 -16.78
N HIS A 479 7.89 7.02 -15.45
CA HIS A 479 7.99 5.78 -14.68
C HIS A 479 6.72 5.47 -13.89
N TYR A 480 5.57 6.03 -14.28
CA TYR A 480 4.26 5.70 -13.68
C TYR A 480 4.03 4.18 -13.65
N CYS A 481 3.34 3.64 -12.65
CA CYS A 481 3.11 2.20 -12.55
C CYS A 481 2.41 1.67 -13.81
N LEU A 482 2.94 0.60 -14.41
CA LEU A 482 2.35 -0.03 -15.60
C LEU A 482 1.14 -0.89 -15.23
N GLY A 483 1.23 -1.61 -14.11
CA GLY A 483 0.21 -2.55 -13.62
C GLY A 483 -0.82 -1.94 -12.68
N GLN A 484 -1.03 -0.62 -12.65
CA GLN A 484 -1.91 0.02 -11.66
C GLN A 484 -3.36 -0.48 -11.69
N VAL A 485 -3.92 -0.71 -12.88
CA VAL A 485 -5.30 -1.19 -13.04
C VAL A 485 -5.37 -2.66 -12.63
N TYR A 486 -4.43 -3.47 -13.10
CA TYR A 486 -4.26 -4.87 -12.68
C TYR A 486 -4.22 -5.00 -11.16
N ALA A 487 -3.34 -4.25 -10.48
CA ALA A 487 -3.16 -4.36 -9.03
C ALA A 487 -4.46 -4.04 -8.26
N GLN A 488 -5.17 -2.98 -8.65
CA GLN A 488 -6.43 -2.59 -7.99
C GLN A 488 -7.54 -3.62 -8.22
N LEU A 489 -7.71 -4.09 -9.46
CA LEU A 489 -8.73 -5.08 -9.79
C LEU A 489 -8.41 -6.43 -9.16
N ASN A 490 -7.14 -6.82 -9.11
CA ASN A 490 -6.68 -8.06 -8.47
C ASN A 490 -6.96 -8.05 -6.96
N LEU A 491 -6.69 -6.93 -6.26
CA LEU A 491 -7.03 -6.78 -4.85
C LEU A 491 -8.55 -6.79 -4.63
N ALA A 492 -9.33 -6.12 -5.48
CA ALA A 492 -10.78 -6.11 -5.42
C ALA A 492 -11.39 -7.50 -5.64
N LEU A 493 -10.85 -8.24 -6.62
CA LEU A 493 -11.20 -9.62 -6.90
C LEU A 493 -10.92 -10.52 -5.70
N MET A 494 -9.71 -10.42 -5.13
CA MET A 494 -9.30 -11.22 -3.98
C MET A 494 -10.22 -11.01 -2.79
N ILE A 495 -10.39 -9.75 -2.34
CA ILE A 495 -11.18 -9.47 -1.14
C ILE A 495 -12.66 -9.74 -1.38
N GLY A 496 -13.17 -9.42 -2.58
CA GLY A 496 -14.56 -9.66 -2.94
C GLY A 496 -14.91 -11.15 -2.94
N LYS A 497 -14.07 -11.98 -3.55
CA LYS A 497 -14.23 -13.43 -3.55
C LYS A 497 -14.04 -14.03 -2.15
N ALA A 498 -13.01 -13.61 -1.41
CA ALA A 498 -12.80 -14.06 -0.03
C ALA A 498 -14.01 -13.73 0.85
N SER A 499 -14.59 -12.53 0.70
CA SER A 499 -15.70 -12.06 1.52
C SER A 499 -16.94 -12.98 1.47
N VAL A 500 -17.22 -13.58 0.31
CA VAL A 500 -18.37 -14.47 0.10
C VAL A 500 -18.06 -15.94 0.39
N MET A 501 -16.78 -16.34 0.38
CA MET A 501 -16.35 -17.73 0.59
C MET A 501 -15.84 -18.01 2.02
N LEU A 502 -15.33 -16.99 2.72
CA LEU A 502 -14.60 -17.14 3.96
C LEU A 502 -15.12 -16.19 5.04
N ASP A 503 -15.03 -16.66 6.29
CA ASP A 503 -15.02 -15.83 7.47
C ASP A 503 -13.59 -15.81 8.03
N TRP A 504 -13.13 -14.64 8.47
CA TRP A 504 -11.81 -14.52 9.09
C TRP A 504 -11.82 -13.56 10.26
N LYS A 505 -10.91 -13.79 11.19
CA LYS A 505 -10.73 -12.98 12.40
C LYS A 505 -9.27 -12.62 12.56
N HIS A 506 -9.04 -11.32 12.78
CA HIS A 506 -7.74 -10.80 13.17
C HIS A 506 -7.58 -10.85 14.69
N HIS A 507 -6.46 -11.42 15.14
CA HIS A 507 -6.11 -11.55 16.55
C HIS A 507 -5.05 -10.50 16.87
N ALA A 508 -5.54 -9.26 17.03
CA ALA A 508 -4.69 -8.10 17.19
C ALA A 508 -3.74 -8.22 18.39
N THR A 509 -2.50 -7.81 18.18
CA THR A 509 -1.45 -7.67 19.18
C THR A 509 -1.10 -6.19 19.34
N PRO A 510 -0.30 -5.80 20.36
CA PRO A 510 0.20 -4.43 20.46
C PRO A 510 1.00 -3.97 19.22
N LYS A 511 1.51 -4.91 18.41
CA LYS A 511 2.32 -4.65 17.22
C LYS A 511 1.53 -4.62 15.91
N SER A 512 0.24 -4.93 15.90
CA SER A 512 -0.52 -5.05 14.64
C SER A 512 -0.62 -3.75 13.84
N GLU A 513 -0.57 -2.60 14.51
CA GLU A 513 -0.62 -1.29 13.85
C GLU A 513 0.79 -0.68 13.66
N GLU A 514 1.83 -1.32 14.18
CA GLU A 514 3.20 -0.91 13.95
C GLU A 514 3.67 -1.34 12.55
N ILE A 515 4.35 -0.42 11.85
CA ILE A 515 4.78 -0.65 10.47
C ILE A 515 6.20 -1.23 10.44
N LYS A 516 6.30 -2.46 9.95
CA LYS A 516 7.54 -3.11 9.52
C LYS A 516 7.93 -2.59 8.15
N VAL A 517 9.14 -2.05 8.02
CA VAL A 517 9.69 -1.66 6.71
C VAL A 517 10.62 -2.74 6.22
N PHE A 518 10.27 -3.33 5.08
CA PHE A 518 11.14 -4.25 4.35
C PHE A 518 11.36 -3.66 2.94
N ALA A 519 11.02 -4.38 1.87
CA ALA A 519 10.88 -3.77 0.54
C ALA A 519 9.63 -2.86 0.44
N THR A 520 8.59 -3.21 1.18
CA THR A 520 7.32 -2.48 1.34
C THR A 520 6.93 -2.47 2.81
N ILE A 521 5.72 -2.00 3.14
CA ILE A 521 5.23 -1.93 4.52
C ILE A 521 4.33 -3.11 4.91
N PHE A 522 4.57 -3.72 6.06
CA PHE A 522 3.74 -4.81 6.61
C PHE A 522 3.43 -4.57 8.09
N PRO A 523 2.41 -5.22 8.67
CA PRO A 523 2.23 -5.27 10.11
C PRO A 523 3.44 -5.93 10.80
N MET A 524 3.90 -5.39 11.92
CA MET A 524 5.07 -5.92 12.65
C MET A 524 4.89 -7.32 13.24
N ASP A 525 3.65 -7.76 13.46
CA ASP A 525 3.30 -9.09 13.95
C ASP A 525 2.92 -10.07 12.83
N ASP A 526 3.14 -9.68 11.57
CA ASP A 526 2.89 -10.49 10.39
C ASP A 526 1.41 -10.96 10.26
N CYS A 527 0.47 -10.17 10.82
CA CYS A 527 -0.99 -10.30 10.69
C CYS A 527 -1.55 -11.66 11.16
N PRO A 528 -1.71 -11.87 12.48
CA PRO A 528 -2.26 -13.11 13.04
C PRO A 528 -3.75 -13.28 12.69
N LEU A 529 -4.06 -14.23 11.81
CA LEU A 529 -5.43 -14.51 11.36
C LEU A 529 -5.85 -15.96 11.64
N THR A 530 -7.16 -16.16 11.70
CA THR A 530 -7.82 -17.46 11.57
C THR A 530 -8.87 -17.38 10.48
N PHE A 531 -9.02 -18.44 9.69
CA PHE A 531 -10.02 -18.54 8.63
C PHE A 531 -10.97 -19.72 8.87
N GLU A 532 -12.24 -19.50 8.56
CA GLU A 532 -13.31 -20.50 8.55
C GLU A 532 -14.07 -20.45 7.23
N GLU A 533 -14.60 -21.59 6.81
CA GLU A 533 -15.43 -21.64 5.61
C GLU A 533 -16.74 -20.91 5.91
N ARG A 534 -17.08 -19.93 5.08
CA ARG A 534 -18.34 -19.23 5.25
C ARG A 534 -19.46 -20.18 4.91
N LYS A 535 -20.30 -20.49 5.91
CA LYS A 535 -21.54 -21.22 5.68
C LYS A 535 -22.47 -20.32 4.87
N CYS A 536 -22.38 -20.40 3.55
CA CYS A 536 -23.31 -19.72 2.68
C CYS A 536 -24.70 -20.28 2.99
N GLY A 537 -25.54 -19.50 3.67
CA GLY A 537 -26.89 -19.90 4.03
C GLY A 537 -27.68 -20.17 2.76
N SER A 538 -27.80 -21.44 2.39
CA SER A 538 -28.66 -22.02 1.36
C SER A 538 -29.97 -21.24 1.22
N ALA A 539 -30.16 -20.47 0.15
CA ALA A 539 -31.38 -19.69 -0.15
C ALA A 539 -31.85 -18.67 0.92
N ALA A 540 -31.52 -18.85 2.20
CA ALA A 540 -31.92 -18.04 3.34
C ALA A 540 -31.11 -16.76 3.43
N ALA A 541 -29.83 -16.74 3.00
CA ALA A 541 -29.08 -15.49 2.87
C ALA A 541 -29.63 -14.62 1.73
N ALA A 542 -30.08 -15.24 0.62
CA ALA A 542 -30.78 -14.55 -0.46
C ALA A 542 -32.20 -14.12 -0.04
N GLN A 543 -32.88 -14.88 0.82
CA GLN A 543 -34.18 -14.52 1.40
C GLN A 543 -34.06 -13.39 2.43
N VAL A 544 -33.01 -13.40 3.26
CA VAL A 544 -32.67 -12.30 4.18
C VAL A 544 -32.22 -11.08 3.39
N TYR A 545 -31.54 -11.24 2.25
CA TYR A 545 -31.24 -10.15 1.31
C TYR A 545 -32.52 -9.59 0.67
N LEU A 546 -33.43 -10.43 0.17
CA LEU A 546 -34.73 -9.99 -0.36
C LEU A 546 -35.63 -9.38 0.73
N MET A 547 -35.56 -9.87 1.97
CA MET A 547 -36.25 -9.28 3.13
C MET A 547 -35.61 -7.94 3.54
N ARG A 548 -34.27 -7.84 3.57
CA ARG A 548 -33.55 -6.59 3.85
C ARG A 548 -33.67 -5.56 2.73
N GLU A 549 -33.79 -6.01 1.49
CA GLU A 549 -34.04 -5.17 0.31
C GLU A 549 -35.51 -4.74 0.27
N ALA A 550 -36.45 -5.59 0.70
CA ALA A 550 -37.83 -5.19 0.99
C ALA A 550 -37.91 -4.22 2.18
N GLU A 551 -37.12 -4.41 3.24
CA GLU A 551 -37.00 -3.48 4.37
C GLU A 551 -36.37 -2.15 3.95
N ARG A 552 -35.31 -2.15 3.11
CA ARG A 552 -34.73 -0.95 2.49
C ARG A 552 -35.70 -0.25 1.53
N MET A 553 -36.53 -0.99 0.79
CA MET A 553 -37.58 -0.41 -0.06
C MET A 553 -38.77 0.12 0.76
N ILE A 554 -38.99 -0.39 1.97
CA ILE A 554 -39.96 0.16 2.94
C ILE A 554 -39.41 1.44 3.63
N GLU A 555 -38.08 1.61 3.61
CA GLU A 555 -37.36 2.76 4.17
C GLU A 555 -37.57 4.07 3.41
N GLU A 556 -38.14 4.05 2.18
CA GLU A 556 -38.31 5.28 1.38
C GLU A 556 -39.65 6.04 1.55
N ASP A 557 -40.63 5.63 2.38
CA ASP A 557 -41.74 6.55 2.75
C ASP A 557 -42.67 6.14 3.93
N GLY A 558 -42.47 4.96 4.55
CA GLY A 558 -43.52 4.35 5.41
C GLY A 558 -43.12 3.88 6.83
N TYR A 559 -41.82 3.76 7.14
CA TYR A 559 -41.38 3.08 8.38
C TYR A 559 -41.93 3.73 9.65
N ILE A 560 -41.71 5.03 9.84
CA ILE A 560 -42.08 5.70 11.10
C ILE A 560 -43.60 5.92 11.25
N LYS A 561 -44.34 6.15 10.16
CA LYS A 561 -45.81 6.32 10.19
C LYS A 561 -46.52 5.05 10.68
N ASN A 562 -46.06 3.88 10.22
CA ASN A 562 -46.56 2.59 10.70
C ASN A 562 -46.31 2.37 12.20
N HIS A 563 -45.18 2.85 12.75
CA HIS A 563 -44.89 2.74 14.18
C HIS A 563 -45.67 3.74 15.04
N VAL A 564 -45.98 4.93 14.50
CA VAL A 564 -46.88 5.89 15.16
C VAL A 564 -48.31 5.33 15.22
N GLU A 565 -48.83 4.77 14.13
CA GLU A 565 -50.16 4.12 14.12
C GLU A 565 -50.23 2.91 15.07
N LYS A 566 -49.16 2.10 15.14
CA LYS A 566 -49.06 0.99 16.10
C LYS A 566 -48.83 1.44 17.55
N SER A 567 -48.23 2.62 17.74
CA SER A 567 -48.09 3.25 19.07
C SER A 567 -49.45 3.66 19.61
N ASP A 568 -50.33 4.21 18.76
CA ASP A 568 -51.72 4.53 19.12
C ASP A 568 -52.55 3.27 19.45
N GLN A 569 -52.19 2.12 18.87
CA GLN A 569 -52.79 0.80 19.17
C GLN A 569 -52.16 0.12 20.40
N GLY A 570 -51.09 0.68 20.97
CA GLY A 570 -50.44 0.23 22.20
C GLY A 570 -49.46 -0.93 22.05
N ASP A 571 -49.13 -1.39 20.84
CA ASP A 571 -48.22 -2.52 20.61
C ASP A 571 -46.73 -2.12 20.52
N VAL A 572 -46.49 -0.87 20.12
CA VAL A 572 -45.16 -0.25 20.03
C VAL A 572 -45.10 0.92 21.00
N VAL A 573 -43.94 1.17 21.61
CA VAL A 573 -43.69 2.36 22.43
C VAL A 573 -42.58 3.18 21.79
N LEU A 574 -42.92 4.40 21.37
CA LEU A 574 -41.94 5.35 20.85
C LEU A 574 -41.20 6.03 22.01
N ILE A 575 -39.86 6.01 21.95
CA ILE A 575 -39.00 6.58 23.00
C ILE A 575 -38.15 7.70 22.40
N ASP A 576 -38.42 8.92 22.85
CA ASP A 576 -37.60 10.10 22.59
C ASP A 576 -36.45 10.16 23.60
N VAL A 577 -35.22 10.03 23.12
CA VAL A 577 -34.02 10.04 23.99
C VAL A 577 -33.30 11.38 24.05
N ARG A 578 -33.91 12.44 23.51
CA ARG A 578 -33.40 13.81 23.62
C ARG A 578 -33.56 14.34 25.04
N GLU A 579 -32.77 15.37 25.38
CA GLU A 579 -32.92 16.06 26.66
C GLU A 579 -34.24 16.84 26.71
N PRO A 580 -34.92 16.96 27.87
CA PRO A 580 -36.21 17.66 27.97
C PRO A 580 -36.20 19.09 27.41
N VAL A 581 -35.06 19.77 27.50
CA VAL A 581 -34.88 21.12 26.92
C VAL A 581 -35.06 21.15 25.41
N GLU A 582 -34.63 20.10 24.69
CA GLU A 582 -34.80 19.98 23.24
C GLU A 582 -36.29 19.80 22.87
N LEU A 583 -37.05 19.11 23.72
CA LEU A 583 -38.48 18.87 23.52
C LEU A 583 -39.30 20.14 23.75
N PHE A 584 -38.87 21.05 24.62
CA PHE A 584 -39.56 22.33 24.83
C PHE A 584 -39.45 23.27 23.61
N GLU A 585 -38.38 23.12 22.82
CA GLU A 585 -38.17 23.92 21.62
C GLU A 585 -38.88 23.31 20.40
N THR A 586 -38.79 21.99 20.25
CA THR A 586 -39.19 21.31 19.02
C THR A 586 -40.50 20.52 19.15
N GLY A 587 -40.95 20.23 20.37
CA GLY A 587 -41.99 19.23 20.62
C GLY A 587 -41.45 17.80 20.50
N LYS A 588 -42.34 16.83 20.42
CA LYS A 588 -42.01 15.41 20.26
C LYS A 588 -42.95 14.73 19.25
N ILE A 589 -42.56 13.56 18.76
CA ILE A 589 -43.44 12.71 17.94
C ILE A 589 -44.64 12.30 18.82
N PRO A 590 -45.90 12.42 18.32
CA PRO A 590 -47.09 12.08 19.08
C PRO A 590 -47.03 10.70 19.71
N GLY A 591 -47.46 10.60 20.97
CA GLY A 591 -47.48 9.33 21.71
C GLY A 591 -46.11 8.87 22.23
N ALA A 592 -45.01 9.56 21.88
CA ALA A 592 -43.69 9.22 22.41
C ALA A 592 -43.55 9.56 23.90
N ILE A 593 -42.90 8.69 24.65
CA ILE A 593 -42.42 8.96 26.01
C ILE A 593 -40.97 9.46 25.95
N ASN A 594 -40.57 10.31 26.89
CA ASN A 594 -39.22 10.85 26.94
C ASN A 594 -38.38 10.13 28.00
N ILE A 595 -37.25 9.55 27.59
CA ILE A 595 -36.25 8.94 28.47
C ILE A 595 -34.87 9.47 28.03
N PRO A 596 -34.39 10.59 28.61
CA PRO A 596 -33.19 11.27 28.14
C PRO A 596 -31.93 10.44 28.41
N ILE A 597 -31.22 10.08 27.35
CA ILE A 597 -30.08 9.16 27.49
C ILE A 597 -28.78 9.84 27.93
N THR A 598 -28.64 11.15 27.72
CA THR A 598 -27.41 11.88 28.08
C THR A 598 -27.35 12.13 29.57
N SER A 599 -28.46 12.58 30.17
CA SER A 599 -28.56 12.88 31.60
C SER A 599 -28.98 11.68 32.47
N ALA A 600 -29.61 10.65 31.87
CA ALA A 600 -30.14 9.51 32.61
C ALA A 600 -29.90 8.16 31.89
N ALA A 601 -28.65 7.86 31.53
CA ALA A 601 -28.29 6.62 30.82
C ALA A 601 -28.66 5.33 31.60
N GLN A 602 -28.68 5.41 32.94
CA GLN A 602 -29.00 4.30 33.85
C GLN A 602 -30.48 3.92 33.85
N SER A 603 -31.37 4.71 33.26
CA SER A 603 -32.84 4.56 33.41
C SER A 603 -33.40 3.24 32.90
N PHE A 604 -32.68 2.57 32.00
CA PHE A 604 -33.04 1.21 31.54
C PHE A 604 -32.71 0.11 32.56
N HIS A 605 -31.88 0.39 33.57
CA HIS A 605 -31.33 -0.58 34.51
C HIS A 605 -31.74 -0.37 35.98
N ILE A 606 -32.47 0.72 36.30
CA ILE A 606 -33.00 0.98 37.66
C ILE A 606 -34.20 0.07 37.99
N SER A 607 -34.69 0.07 39.24
CA SER A 607 -35.91 -0.68 39.60
C SER A 607 -37.16 -0.07 38.95
N ASP A 608 -38.29 -0.81 38.92
CA ASP A 608 -39.53 -0.28 38.35
C ASP A 608 -40.13 0.83 39.23
N GLU A 609 -39.95 0.76 40.55
CA GLU A 609 -40.36 1.78 41.52
C GLU A 609 -39.56 3.08 41.32
N ASP A 610 -38.23 3.00 41.23
CA ASP A 610 -37.36 4.16 40.96
C ASP A 610 -37.66 4.80 39.60
N PHE A 611 -38.06 3.99 38.61
CA PHE A 611 -38.42 4.48 37.28
C PHE A 611 -39.72 5.28 37.32
N GLU A 612 -40.74 4.77 38.00
CA GLU A 612 -42.03 5.45 38.13
C GLU A 612 -41.89 6.75 38.92
N ASP A 613 -41.07 6.77 39.97
CA ASP A 613 -40.75 8.00 40.72
C ASP A 613 -40.01 9.04 39.87
N MET A 614 -39.08 8.61 39.01
CA MET A 614 -38.28 9.50 38.17
C MET A 614 -39.06 10.10 37.01
N TYR A 615 -39.95 9.32 36.39
CA TYR A 615 -40.60 9.69 35.13
C TYR A 615 -42.10 9.95 35.25
N GLY A 616 -42.73 9.57 36.36
CA GLY A 616 -44.16 9.75 36.61
C GLY A 616 -45.05 8.84 35.75
N PHE A 617 -44.48 7.81 35.14
CA PHE A 617 -45.21 6.80 34.39
C PHE A 617 -44.57 5.41 34.54
N GLN A 618 -45.37 4.37 34.38
CA GLN A 618 -44.90 2.99 34.46
C GLN A 618 -43.94 2.66 33.33
N ARG A 619 -42.88 1.93 33.67
CA ARG A 619 -41.88 1.47 32.71
C ARG A 619 -42.53 0.61 31.60
N PRO A 620 -42.13 0.80 30.33
CA PRO A 620 -42.56 -0.09 29.25
C PRO A 620 -42.26 -1.57 29.54
N ALA A 621 -43.27 -2.42 29.47
CA ALA A 621 -43.11 -3.85 29.72
C ALA A 621 -42.09 -4.51 28.75
N LYS A 622 -41.36 -5.53 29.21
CA LYS A 622 -40.28 -6.19 28.43
C LYS A 622 -40.75 -6.90 27.15
N ASN A 623 -42.04 -7.15 27.02
CA ASN A 623 -42.67 -7.78 25.86
C ASN A 623 -43.13 -6.79 24.77
N LYS A 624 -43.11 -5.48 25.06
CA LYS A 624 -43.44 -4.41 24.11
C LYS A 624 -42.26 -4.13 23.19
N GLU A 625 -42.56 -3.66 21.98
CA GLU A 625 -41.56 -3.20 21.04
C GLU A 625 -41.18 -1.74 21.35
N LEU A 626 -39.89 -1.47 21.50
CA LEU A 626 -39.38 -0.13 21.77
C LEU A 626 -38.71 0.44 20.53
N VAL A 627 -39.16 1.60 20.06
CA VAL A 627 -38.52 2.28 18.93
C VAL A 627 -37.95 3.61 19.39
N PHE A 628 -36.63 3.73 19.27
CA PHE A 628 -35.88 4.88 19.77
C PHE A 628 -35.65 5.92 18.68
N TYR A 629 -35.76 7.20 19.02
CA TYR A 629 -35.32 8.29 18.17
C TYR A 629 -34.67 9.41 18.99
N CYS A 630 -33.82 10.20 18.34
CA CYS A 630 -33.21 11.37 18.95
C CYS A 630 -33.31 12.59 18.02
N LYS A 631 -32.31 13.48 18.01
CA LYS A 631 -32.24 14.56 17.02
C LYS A 631 -31.87 14.04 15.62
N ALA A 632 -30.82 13.23 15.52
CA ALA A 632 -30.20 12.83 14.24
C ALA A 632 -29.71 11.36 14.22
N GLY A 633 -30.37 10.45 14.92
CA GLY A 633 -30.07 9.01 14.91
C GLY A 633 -28.99 8.54 15.88
N VAL A 634 -27.93 9.33 16.12
CA VAL A 634 -26.73 8.88 16.87
C VAL A 634 -27.05 8.38 18.29
N ARG A 635 -27.84 9.14 19.07
CA ARG A 635 -28.20 8.77 20.46
C ARG A 635 -29.25 7.65 20.54
N ALA A 636 -30.10 7.55 19.51
CA ALA A 636 -31.14 6.54 19.45
C ALA A 636 -30.55 5.12 19.42
N ARG A 637 -29.49 4.92 18.63
CA ARG A 637 -28.77 3.64 18.55
C ARG A 637 -28.10 3.24 19.86
N ALA A 638 -27.51 4.19 20.58
CA ALA A 638 -26.92 3.94 21.89
C ALA A 638 -27.99 3.55 22.93
N ALA A 639 -29.14 4.23 22.93
CA ALA A 639 -30.25 3.89 23.82
C ALA A 639 -30.88 2.53 23.49
N ALA A 640 -31.01 2.19 22.21
CA ALA A 640 -31.47 0.87 21.77
C ALA A 640 -30.58 -0.25 22.31
N GLN A 641 -29.25 -0.08 22.28
CA GLN A 641 -28.31 -1.05 22.86
C GLN A 641 -28.45 -1.16 24.38
N LEU A 642 -28.64 -0.04 25.08
CA LEU A 642 -28.83 -0.04 26.54
C LEU A 642 -30.13 -0.74 26.95
N ALA A 643 -31.23 -0.51 26.21
CA ALA A 643 -32.47 -1.24 26.43
C ALA A 643 -32.33 -2.74 26.12
N HIS A 644 -31.56 -3.11 25.10
CA HIS A 644 -31.29 -4.52 24.80
C HIS A 644 -30.57 -5.22 25.96
N HIS A 645 -29.52 -4.59 26.50
CA HIS A 645 -28.80 -5.11 27.67
C HIS A 645 -29.67 -5.19 28.93
N ALA A 646 -30.64 -4.29 29.06
CA ALA A 646 -31.62 -4.31 30.13
C ALA A 646 -32.75 -5.35 29.94
N GLY A 647 -32.77 -6.12 28.84
CA GLY A 647 -33.68 -7.26 28.64
C GLY A 647 -34.92 -6.98 27.81
N TRP A 648 -34.99 -5.87 27.06
CA TRP A 648 -35.99 -5.72 25.99
C TRP A 648 -35.49 -6.43 24.72
N ASN A 649 -36.30 -7.35 24.20
CA ASN A 649 -35.89 -8.19 23.05
C ASN A 649 -36.45 -7.71 21.70
N LYS A 650 -37.42 -6.78 21.71
CA LYS A 650 -38.02 -6.18 20.51
C LYS A 650 -37.66 -4.69 20.48
N ILE A 651 -36.62 -4.35 19.74
CA ILE A 651 -36.05 -3.00 19.71
C ILE A 651 -35.81 -2.56 18.27
N GLY A 652 -36.18 -1.33 17.95
CA GLY A 652 -35.81 -0.63 16.72
C GLY A 652 -35.23 0.76 17.00
N ASP A 653 -34.49 1.31 16.05
CA ASP A 653 -34.08 2.72 16.05
C ASP A 653 -34.54 3.42 14.77
N TYR A 654 -35.18 4.57 14.92
CA TYR A 654 -35.51 5.44 13.80
C TYR A 654 -34.29 6.30 13.46
N ALA A 655 -33.48 5.81 12.51
CA ALA A 655 -32.20 6.39 12.12
C ALA A 655 -32.31 7.85 11.66
N GLY A 656 -33.35 8.18 10.87
CA GLY A 656 -33.64 9.55 10.44
C GLY A 656 -34.00 10.50 11.60
N SER A 657 -34.61 9.97 12.66
CA SER A 657 -34.88 10.68 13.91
C SER A 657 -35.68 11.98 13.71
N TRP A 658 -35.61 12.93 14.66
CA TRP A 658 -36.39 14.16 14.60
C TRP A 658 -36.18 14.97 13.31
N LEU A 659 -34.94 15.07 12.81
CA LEU A 659 -34.65 15.86 11.60
C LEU A 659 -35.37 15.30 10.36
N ASP A 660 -35.45 13.97 10.24
CA ASP A 660 -36.22 13.33 9.17
C ASP A 660 -37.73 13.52 9.37
N TRP A 661 -38.23 13.36 10.60
CA TRP A 661 -39.65 13.61 10.92
C TRP A 661 -40.10 15.05 10.60
N GLU A 662 -39.26 16.02 10.91
CA GLU A 662 -39.46 17.43 10.59
C GLU A 662 -39.41 17.69 9.08
N ALA A 663 -38.43 17.10 8.38
CA ALA A 663 -38.32 17.20 6.92
C ALA A 663 -39.57 16.63 6.21
N GLN A 664 -40.15 15.56 6.74
CA GLN A 664 -41.39 14.94 6.26
C GLN A 664 -42.67 15.66 6.71
N LYS A 665 -42.56 16.75 7.47
CA LYS A 665 -43.70 17.52 8.03
C LYS A 665 -44.64 16.65 8.87
N GLY A 666 -44.10 15.71 9.62
CA GLY A 666 -44.88 14.86 10.52
C GLY A 666 -45.58 15.67 11.63
N PRO A 667 -46.71 15.18 12.20
CA PRO A 667 -47.39 15.85 13.28
C PRO A 667 -46.50 15.98 14.53
N VAL A 668 -46.71 17.04 15.32
CA VAL A 668 -45.89 17.36 16.49
C VAL A 668 -46.77 17.54 17.73
N GLU A 669 -46.44 16.81 18.79
CA GLU A 669 -47.03 16.99 20.12
C GLU A 669 -46.21 18.03 20.91
N LYS A 670 -46.86 19.12 21.33
CA LYS A 670 -46.19 20.19 22.08
C LYS A 670 -45.95 19.77 23.54
N VAL A 671 -44.71 19.88 23.99
CA VAL A 671 -44.33 19.64 25.38
C VAL A 671 -44.37 20.95 26.15
N LYS A 672 -45.15 20.99 27.24
CA LYS A 672 -45.24 22.18 28.10
C LYS A 672 -43.98 22.32 28.94
N LYS A 673 -43.42 23.53 29.01
CA LYS A 673 -42.39 23.86 30.00
C LYS A 673 -43.01 23.81 31.41
N PRO A 674 -42.45 23.05 32.37
CA PRO A 674 -42.79 23.24 33.77
C PRO A 674 -42.39 24.67 34.16
N TYR A 675 -43.31 25.39 34.80
CA TYR A 675 -43.14 26.78 35.21
C TYR A 675 -42.00 26.98 36.21
#